data_AF-A0A2S8AFB5-F1
#
_entry.id   AF-A0A2S8AFB5-F1
#
_cell.length_a   1.000
_cell.length_b   1.000
_cell.length_c   1.000
_cell.angle_alpha   90.00
_cell.angle_beta   90.00
_cell.angle_gamma   90.00
#
_symmetry.space_group_name_H-M   'P 1'
#
loop_
_entity.id
_entity.type
_entity.pdbx_description
1 polymer ?
#
loop_
_entity_poly.entity_id
_entity_poly.type
_entity_poly.pdbx_seq_one_letter_code
_entity_poly.pdbx_strand_id
1 'polypeptide(L)'
;MFILIFNILLAQNKVGKSIPDSTHITRDTIQNKKEKLEDILNTQGDEIRNLFSKKLTYLIHNAKVDYENMSIAADYIVIDWNSGDIFARGKTDSLGKITDNILFTQGDKKFEYKEAVFNMKTKQGTAFNIRTDEDEMVILAEKAKRVDDENYYMRSGIMTTDEYFKAKKDSLPDYHLSTNKMKMITGKNQKTLVAGPTQMYIEQFPTPFILPFLYLPSSGKKREAGVLIGTFGERQTKGFYLERWGFYVPIGEYLDLESRFGVYTKGSWMTDNKLRYVKRYKYSGNFNIIYEKNITSTKGLDDYSEIENYRVVWSHYQDSKANPTLSFNSAINFVSQNYYNNSIYNQNALNGSVNNNQASSSISLVKRFNNNPLTISLNASASQNITSGNSNSGDVTMILPNLSVTMPQVYPFSPKSGAKKGMFQNIYMDYKMNLQNTVNTTMDDIFTSKMFDNSKNGITNQTNFGTTANIFNYFQIGINGNYKEAWTTKTIKKDYNLTENKLEINNHNGFKSYRTFGGSASISTTLYGMAKFKKGGVIESIRHMISPTISYNYMPDFSSDSWGYYGTYINQSGQKIKYSYFEGGILGDPSNIENSSVSISIANNLEMKVRDKNEKSGVKKIKIFEALNISTGYNFAADSLKWSPLIATGSSSVFNSKLKINYGMKINPYKIVFDNPTNNNFGHMVDKFGYFTIASYTMGLNFSLDPSLFGIKEDNYSKKYNKQGQIRYEKYYFDDENYAHFYIPWKLNIGLNYSHTKEYNRFSTTSATVNITGEVSPSPYWKITGSTNYDMESREFGYTRLGFMRDLRSFNISFNWVPISSGYNKTWDFYIGIKANLLKDAIKYEARNFNDNTNF
;
A
#
# COMPACT_ATOMS: atom_id res chain seq x y z
N MET A 1 -32.85 16.09 14.61
CA MET A 1 -33.44 15.75 15.94
C MET A 1 -34.09 14.34 15.98
N PHE A 2 -33.67 13.41 15.11
CA PHE A 2 -34.10 11.99 15.10
C PHE A 2 -32.96 11.00 15.42
N ILE A 3 -31.79 11.53 15.85
CA ILE A 3 -30.56 10.77 16.13
C ILE A 3 -30.31 10.62 17.65
N LEU A 4 -31.11 11.27 18.51
CA LEU A 4 -30.92 11.22 19.96
C LEU A 4 -31.70 10.09 20.67
N ILE A 5 -32.67 9.44 20.00
CA ILE A 5 -33.56 8.44 20.63
C ILE A 5 -33.11 6.99 20.35
N PHE A 6 -32.17 6.78 19.42
CA PHE A 6 -31.68 5.43 19.10
C PHE A 6 -30.54 4.93 20.00
N ASN A 7 -29.92 5.81 20.80
CA ASN A 7 -28.81 5.46 21.71
C ASN A 7 -29.26 5.00 23.11
N ILE A 8 -30.53 5.14 23.46
CA ILE A 8 -31.05 4.78 24.80
C ILE A 8 -31.61 3.33 24.83
N LEU A 9 -31.74 2.67 23.67
CA LEU A 9 -32.29 1.31 23.56
C LEU A 9 -31.24 0.19 23.39
N LEU A 10 -29.95 0.50 23.30
CA LEU A 10 -28.86 -0.50 23.15
C LEU A 10 -27.92 -0.61 24.37
N ALA A 11 -28.23 0.09 25.47
CA ALA A 11 -27.51 -0.03 26.74
C ALA A 11 -28.39 -0.70 27.81
N GLN A 12 -28.84 -1.94 27.55
CA GLN A 12 -29.22 -2.85 28.62
C GLN A 12 -28.15 -3.92 28.74
N ASN A 13 -27.26 -3.73 29.73
CA ASN A 13 -26.39 -4.80 30.19
C ASN A 13 -27.26 -5.95 30.68
N LYS A 14 -27.24 -7.09 29.98
CA LYS A 14 -27.64 -8.37 30.55
C LYS A 14 -26.67 -8.67 31.69
N VAL A 15 -27.09 -8.40 32.92
CA VAL A 15 -26.51 -9.02 34.11
C VAL A 15 -26.82 -10.52 33.99
N GLY A 16 -25.80 -11.32 33.71
CA GLY A 16 -25.89 -12.76 33.87
C GLY A 16 -26.09 -13.07 35.36
N LYS A 17 -27.34 -13.28 35.77
CA LYS A 17 -27.64 -13.93 37.05
C LYS A 17 -27.19 -15.38 36.92
N SER A 18 -26.06 -15.71 37.54
CA SER A 18 -25.79 -17.09 37.96
C SER A 18 -26.84 -17.45 39.00
N ILE A 19 -27.65 -18.46 38.70
CA ILE A 19 -28.57 -19.08 39.66
C ILE A 19 -27.70 -19.75 40.73
N PRO A 20 -27.83 -19.40 42.02
CA PRO A 20 -27.15 -20.15 43.07
C PRO A 20 -27.84 -21.51 43.19
N ASP A 21 -27.06 -22.58 43.04
CA ASP A 21 -27.51 -23.94 43.30
C ASP A 21 -27.83 -24.07 44.81
N SER A 22 -29.08 -24.41 45.10
CA SER A 22 -29.64 -24.44 46.44
C SER A 22 -29.30 -25.74 47.15
N THR A 23 -28.05 -25.87 47.60
CA THR A 23 -27.67 -26.79 48.69
C THR A 23 -26.58 -26.13 49.56
N HIS A 24 -26.99 -25.18 50.39
CA HIS A 24 -26.17 -24.71 51.51
C HIS A 24 -26.16 -25.79 52.59
N ILE A 25 -25.10 -26.60 52.65
CA ILE A 25 -24.73 -27.32 53.87
C ILE A 25 -24.06 -26.29 54.77
N THR A 26 -24.71 -25.94 55.88
CA THR A 26 -24.08 -25.19 56.97
C THR A 26 -22.92 -26.01 57.53
N ARG A 27 -21.70 -25.71 57.08
CA ARG A 27 -20.51 -26.09 57.83
C ARG A 27 -20.39 -25.12 59.00
N ASP A 28 -20.50 -25.71 60.18
CA ASP A 28 -20.26 -25.09 61.47
C ASP A 28 -19.04 -24.17 61.39
N THR A 29 -19.27 -22.87 61.56
CA THR A 29 -18.23 -21.85 61.39
C THR A 29 -17.57 -21.62 62.73
N ILE A 30 -16.52 -22.40 63.01
CA ILE A 30 -15.52 -21.96 63.97
C ILE A 30 -14.99 -20.64 63.41
N GLN A 31 -15.19 -19.54 64.15
CA GLN A 31 -14.49 -18.29 63.85
C GLN A 31 -12.99 -18.57 64.02
N ASN A 32 -12.31 -18.90 62.92
CA ASN A 32 -10.87 -18.84 62.88
C ASN A 32 -10.49 -17.40 63.22
N LYS A 33 -9.87 -17.20 64.39
CA LYS A 33 -9.12 -15.98 64.67
C LYS A 33 -8.25 -15.73 63.44
N LYS A 34 -8.43 -14.60 62.75
CA LYS A 34 -7.49 -14.18 61.70
C LYS A 34 -6.10 -14.27 62.31
N GLU A 35 -5.30 -15.21 61.83
CA GLU A 35 -3.89 -15.28 62.21
C GLU A 35 -3.22 -13.98 61.78
N LYS A 36 -2.14 -13.60 62.46
CA LYS A 36 -1.44 -12.34 62.17
C LYS A 36 -0.74 -12.34 60.80
N LEU A 37 -0.60 -13.50 60.18
CA LEU A 37 -0.04 -13.73 58.85
C LEU A 37 -1.07 -14.53 58.04
N GLU A 38 -1.16 -14.25 56.74
CA GLU A 38 -2.09 -14.91 55.82
C GLU A 38 -1.45 -16.16 55.16
N ASP A 39 -0.13 -16.31 55.23
CA ASP A 39 0.65 -17.43 54.67
C ASP A 39 1.94 -17.70 55.49
N ILE A 40 2.61 -18.82 55.24
CA ILE A 40 3.89 -19.18 55.87
C ILE A 40 5.01 -18.29 55.29
N LEU A 41 5.73 -17.62 56.19
CA LEU A 41 6.93 -16.86 55.85
C LEU A 41 8.13 -17.81 55.70
N ASN A 42 8.53 -18.10 54.47
CA ASN A 42 9.69 -18.94 54.19
C ASN A 42 10.96 -18.10 54.19
N THR A 43 11.91 -18.42 55.06
CA THR A 43 13.17 -17.67 55.22
C THR A 43 14.38 -18.55 54.97
N GLN A 44 15.37 -18.03 54.25
CA GLN A 44 16.66 -18.65 53.98
C GLN A 44 17.78 -17.64 54.23
N GLY A 45 18.95 -18.11 54.62
CA GLY A 45 20.19 -17.34 54.75
C GLY A 45 21.33 -18.25 55.20
N ASP A 46 22.57 -17.86 54.93
CA ASP A 46 23.73 -18.64 55.40
C ASP A 46 23.83 -18.60 56.93
N GLU A 47 23.46 -17.46 57.53
CA GLU A 47 23.32 -17.31 58.96
C GLU A 47 21.95 -16.71 59.33
N ILE A 48 21.25 -17.39 60.24
CA ILE A 48 19.95 -16.97 60.77
C ILE A 48 20.07 -16.76 62.28
N ARG A 49 19.86 -15.53 62.76
CA ARG A 49 19.85 -15.20 64.20
C ARG A 49 18.47 -14.74 64.64
N ASN A 50 17.87 -15.47 65.57
CA ASN A 50 16.60 -15.09 66.19
C ASN A 50 16.84 -14.47 67.57
N LEU A 51 16.48 -13.20 67.73
CA LEU A 51 16.57 -12.46 68.99
C LEU A 51 15.18 -12.38 69.63
N PHE A 52 14.75 -13.46 70.29
CA PHE A 52 13.39 -13.59 70.83
C PHE A 52 12.99 -12.47 71.80
N SER A 53 13.92 -11.94 72.60
CA SER A 53 13.67 -10.84 73.55
C SER A 53 13.25 -9.54 72.87
N LYS A 54 13.79 -9.25 71.67
CA LYS A 54 13.40 -8.10 70.84
C LYS A 54 12.42 -8.48 69.72
N LYS A 55 12.15 -9.78 69.55
CA LYS A 55 11.33 -10.37 68.47
C LYS A 55 11.82 -9.96 67.07
N LEU A 56 13.12 -10.08 66.86
CA LEU A 56 13.79 -9.80 65.59
C LEU A 56 14.39 -11.09 65.02
N THR A 57 14.28 -11.29 63.71
CA THR A 57 15.05 -12.28 62.97
C THR A 57 16.03 -11.58 62.05
N TYR A 58 17.30 -11.98 62.09
CA TYR A 58 18.33 -11.54 61.17
C TYR A 58 18.68 -12.68 60.23
N LEU A 59 18.66 -12.42 58.93
CA LEU A 59 19.15 -13.31 57.88
C LEU A 59 20.37 -12.63 57.25
N ILE A 60 21.52 -13.31 57.29
CA ILE A 60 22.81 -12.75 56.90
C ILE A 60 23.41 -13.66 55.83
N HIS A 61 23.84 -13.04 54.73
CA HIS A 61 24.34 -13.64 53.49
C HIS A 61 23.34 -14.58 52.78
N ASN A 62 23.24 -14.44 51.45
CA ASN A 62 22.29 -15.18 50.61
C ASN A 62 20.87 -15.21 51.20
N ALA A 63 20.47 -14.11 51.85
CA ALA A 63 19.23 -14.01 52.59
C ALA A 63 18.05 -13.94 51.63
N LYS A 64 17.06 -14.80 51.84
CA LYS A 64 15.83 -14.85 51.05
C LYS A 64 14.60 -14.92 51.95
N VAL A 65 13.58 -14.13 51.63
CA VAL A 65 12.27 -14.17 52.28
C VAL A 65 11.19 -14.31 51.23
N ASP A 66 10.43 -15.39 51.29
CA ASP A 66 9.26 -15.63 50.44
C ASP A 66 7.97 -15.56 51.29
N TYR A 67 6.98 -14.81 50.82
CA TYR A 67 5.68 -14.62 51.48
C TYR A 67 4.59 -14.37 50.44
N GLU A 68 3.54 -15.20 50.40
CA GLU A 68 2.51 -15.18 49.34
C GLU A 68 3.16 -15.20 47.93
N ASN A 69 2.98 -14.14 47.14
CA ASN A 69 3.55 -13.97 45.81
C ASN A 69 4.80 -13.08 45.78
N MET A 70 5.35 -12.75 46.95
CA MET A 70 6.50 -11.87 47.14
C MET A 70 7.75 -12.67 47.48
N SER A 71 8.88 -12.28 46.89
CA SER A 71 10.20 -12.85 47.16
C SER A 71 11.22 -11.73 47.28
N ILE A 72 11.97 -11.69 48.38
CA ILE A 72 13.03 -10.71 48.64
C ILE A 72 14.34 -11.47 48.76
N ALA A 73 15.30 -11.23 47.86
CA ALA A 73 16.66 -11.75 47.94
C ALA A 73 17.64 -10.61 48.19
N ALA A 74 18.46 -10.72 49.24
CA ALA A 74 19.40 -9.69 49.69
C ALA A 74 20.62 -10.31 50.40
N ASP A 75 21.61 -9.48 50.75
CA ASP A 75 22.74 -9.92 51.59
C ASP A 75 22.40 -9.85 53.08
N TYR A 76 21.50 -8.94 53.47
CA TYR A 76 21.11 -8.76 54.86
C TYR A 76 19.62 -8.44 54.97
N ILE A 77 18.88 -9.23 55.74
CA ILE A 77 17.44 -9.02 56.00
C ILE A 77 17.18 -9.04 57.51
N VAL A 78 16.40 -8.08 58.00
CA VAL A 78 15.91 -8.01 59.39
C VAL A 78 14.39 -8.02 59.37
N ILE A 79 13.79 -8.94 60.12
CA ILE A 79 12.34 -9.09 60.23
C ILE A 79 11.95 -8.72 61.66
N ASP A 80 11.13 -7.68 61.81
CA ASP A 80 10.54 -7.28 63.09
C ASP A 80 9.15 -7.89 63.24
N TRP A 81 9.00 -8.82 64.20
CA TRP A 81 7.74 -9.54 64.38
C TRP A 81 6.66 -8.69 65.07
N ASN A 82 7.03 -7.61 65.77
CA ASN A 82 6.08 -6.71 66.41
C ASN A 82 5.43 -5.79 65.37
N SER A 83 6.23 -5.05 64.61
CA SER A 83 5.73 -4.11 63.61
C SER A 83 5.29 -4.82 62.32
N GLY A 84 5.94 -5.93 61.98
CA GLY A 84 5.81 -6.60 60.68
C GLY A 84 6.71 -5.99 59.60
N ASP A 85 7.70 -5.19 59.99
CA ASP A 85 8.65 -4.58 59.05
C ASP A 85 9.75 -5.56 58.68
N ILE A 86 10.05 -5.64 57.39
CA ILE A 86 11.20 -6.31 56.81
C ILE A 86 12.14 -5.22 56.28
N PHE A 87 13.30 -5.07 56.90
CA PHE A 87 14.40 -4.30 56.34
C PHE A 87 15.31 -5.23 55.53
N ALA A 88 15.65 -4.84 54.30
CA ALA A 88 16.58 -5.56 53.45
C ALA A 88 17.66 -4.60 52.94
N ARG A 89 18.90 -5.09 52.84
CA ARG A 89 20.06 -4.37 52.31
C ARG A 89 20.88 -5.26 51.38
N GLY A 90 21.36 -4.67 50.30
CA GLY A 90 22.32 -5.29 49.39
C GLY A 90 23.69 -5.58 50.02
N LYS A 91 24.55 -6.29 49.30
CA LYS A 91 25.91 -6.63 49.76
C LYS A 91 26.79 -5.40 49.78
N THR A 92 27.56 -5.20 50.85
CA THR A 92 28.48 -4.07 51.00
C THR A 92 29.93 -4.50 50.84
N ASP A 93 30.76 -3.66 50.20
CA ASP A 93 32.22 -3.82 50.22
C ASP A 93 32.85 -3.35 51.54
N SER A 94 34.17 -3.44 51.65
CA SER A 94 34.94 -3.01 52.82
C SER A 94 34.87 -1.50 53.12
N LEU A 95 34.38 -0.70 52.17
CA LEU A 95 34.16 0.75 52.32
C LEU A 95 32.68 1.07 52.59
N GLY A 96 31.82 0.06 52.76
CA GLY A 96 30.39 0.22 53.03
C GLY A 96 29.56 0.56 51.78
N LYS A 97 30.13 0.49 50.57
CA LYS A 97 29.41 0.73 49.32
C LYS A 97 28.68 -0.54 48.90
N ILE A 98 27.41 -0.41 48.55
CA ILE A 98 26.59 -1.54 48.08
C ILE A 98 27.06 -1.98 46.68
N THR A 99 27.51 -3.22 46.55
CA THR A 99 27.99 -3.85 45.31
C THR A 99 26.92 -4.67 44.61
N ASP A 100 26.09 -5.40 45.37
CA ASP A 100 24.99 -6.21 44.85
C ASP A 100 23.66 -5.68 45.38
N ASN A 101 22.73 -5.37 44.47
CA ASN A 101 21.40 -4.88 44.81
C ASN A 101 20.50 -6.01 45.36
N ILE A 102 19.53 -5.63 46.18
CA ILE A 102 18.38 -6.46 46.55
C ILE A 102 17.57 -6.74 45.30
N LEU A 103 17.16 -8.01 45.13
CA LEU A 103 16.19 -8.41 44.12
C LEU A 103 14.85 -8.68 44.79
N PHE A 104 13.85 -7.87 44.46
CA PHE A 104 12.47 -8.04 44.92
C PHE A 104 11.60 -8.50 43.77
N THR A 105 10.88 -9.60 43.96
CA THR A 105 9.96 -10.16 42.96
C THR A 105 8.55 -10.18 43.53
N GLN A 106 7.56 -9.75 42.76
CA GLN A 106 6.15 -9.85 43.12
C GLN A 106 5.33 -10.28 41.90
N GLY A 107 4.82 -11.52 41.94
CA GLY A 107 4.27 -12.17 40.74
C GLY A 107 5.33 -12.22 39.63
N ASP A 108 5.02 -11.65 38.45
CA ASP A 108 5.95 -11.60 37.31
C ASP A 108 6.89 -10.38 37.32
N LYS A 109 6.72 -9.44 38.26
CA LYS A 109 7.48 -8.18 38.29
C LYS A 109 8.75 -8.30 39.12
N LYS A 110 9.84 -7.73 38.61
CA LYS A 110 11.15 -7.66 39.28
C LYS A 110 11.56 -6.22 39.53
N PHE A 111 12.12 -5.98 40.70
CA PHE A 111 12.61 -4.68 41.12
C PHE A 111 13.99 -4.83 41.76
N GLU A 112 14.88 -3.89 41.47
CA GLU A 112 16.22 -3.85 42.06
C GLU A 112 16.34 -2.63 42.99
N TYR A 113 16.80 -2.88 44.22
CA TYR A 113 16.94 -1.84 45.25
C TYR A 113 18.31 -1.92 45.90
N LYS A 114 18.83 -0.81 46.44
CA LYS A 114 19.97 -0.88 47.36
C LYS A 114 19.54 -1.23 48.78
N GLU A 115 18.46 -0.59 49.23
CA GLU A 115 17.86 -0.74 50.55
C GLU A 115 16.34 -0.70 50.42
N ALA A 116 15.65 -1.52 51.19
CA ALA A 116 14.19 -1.55 51.23
C ALA A 116 13.67 -1.81 52.65
N VAL A 117 12.60 -1.12 53.01
CA VAL A 117 11.77 -1.42 54.19
C VAL A 117 10.38 -1.76 53.68
N PHE A 118 9.85 -2.91 54.05
CA PHE A 118 8.52 -3.37 53.65
C PHE A 118 7.74 -3.85 54.86
N ASN A 119 6.52 -3.36 55.05
CA ASN A 119 5.65 -3.81 56.12
C ASN A 119 4.67 -4.88 55.61
N MET A 120 4.80 -6.10 56.12
CA MET A 120 4.00 -7.26 55.69
C MET A 120 2.50 -7.10 55.97
N LYS A 121 2.12 -6.32 56.99
CA LYS A 121 0.72 -6.16 57.40
C LYS A 121 -0.02 -5.12 56.57
N THR A 122 0.63 -3.99 56.31
CA THR A 122 0.04 -2.86 55.56
C THR A 122 0.32 -2.93 54.07
N LYS A 123 1.23 -3.83 53.64
CA LYS A 123 1.76 -3.95 52.27
C LYS A 123 2.42 -2.65 51.76
N GLN A 124 2.76 -1.73 52.66
CA GLN A 124 3.48 -0.50 52.37
C GLN A 124 4.98 -0.74 52.38
N GLY A 125 5.72 -0.06 51.50
CA GLY A 125 7.17 -0.19 51.44
C GLY A 125 7.86 1.09 50.99
N THR A 126 9.07 1.31 51.48
CA THR A 126 9.97 2.37 51.03
C THR A 126 11.27 1.73 50.55
N ALA A 127 11.70 2.07 49.33
CA ALA A 127 12.96 1.60 48.77
C ALA A 127 13.83 2.77 48.31
N PHE A 128 15.14 2.56 48.31
CA PHE A 128 16.15 3.56 47.94
C PHE A 128 17.00 3.08 46.77
N ASN A 129 17.35 4.00 45.87
CA ASN A 129 18.09 3.76 44.63
C ASN A 129 17.48 2.62 43.80
N ILE A 130 16.26 2.84 43.37
CA ILE A 130 15.43 1.84 42.69
C ILE A 130 15.77 1.84 41.21
N ARG A 131 15.79 0.65 40.62
CA ARG A 131 15.68 0.43 39.19
C ARG A 131 14.51 -0.50 38.92
N THR A 132 13.61 -0.07 38.04
CA THR A 132 12.48 -0.88 37.59
C THR A 132 12.35 -0.83 36.08
N ASP A 133 12.13 -2.00 35.47
CA ASP A 133 11.91 -2.16 34.04
C ASP A 133 10.40 -2.32 33.82
N GLU A 134 9.75 -1.36 33.16
CA GLU A 134 8.32 -1.36 32.88
C GLU A 134 8.08 -1.31 31.36
N ASP A 135 7.55 -2.40 30.79
CA ASP A 135 7.23 -2.57 29.36
C ASP A 135 8.38 -2.10 28.42
N GLU A 136 8.32 -0.90 27.83
CA GLU A 136 9.34 -0.32 26.93
C GLU A 136 10.38 0.59 27.64
N MET A 137 10.22 0.90 28.93
CA MET A 137 10.99 1.93 29.66
C MET A 137 11.74 1.37 30.89
N VAL A 138 12.84 2.03 31.25
CA VAL A 138 13.52 1.85 32.55
C VAL A 138 13.37 3.13 33.37
N ILE A 139 13.01 2.95 34.64
CA ILE A 139 12.87 4.04 35.61
C ILE A 139 13.88 3.82 36.73
N LEU A 140 14.66 4.85 37.01
CA LEU A 140 15.51 4.96 38.18
C LEU A 140 14.95 6.02 39.12
N ALA A 141 15.01 5.80 40.43
CA ALA A 141 14.62 6.79 41.42
C ALA A 141 15.46 6.68 42.68
N GLU A 142 15.83 7.80 43.30
CA GLU A 142 16.56 7.80 44.57
C GLU A 142 15.71 7.22 45.70
N LYS A 143 14.40 7.46 45.68
CA LYS A 143 13.45 6.98 46.69
C LYS A 143 12.11 6.68 46.06
N ALA A 144 11.51 5.53 46.38
CA ALA A 144 10.10 5.29 46.14
C ALA A 144 9.39 4.80 47.38
N LYS A 145 8.09 5.08 47.40
CA LYS A 145 7.14 4.64 48.41
C LYS A 145 5.96 3.99 47.73
N ARG A 146 5.69 2.74 48.08
CA ARG A 146 4.44 2.04 47.80
C ARG A 146 3.44 2.35 48.91
N VAL A 147 2.29 2.87 48.54
CA VAL A 147 1.23 3.22 49.50
C VAL A 147 0.15 2.14 49.57
N ASP A 148 -0.10 1.46 48.45
CA ASP A 148 -1.02 0.33 48.30
C ASP A 148 -0.59 -0.55 47.12
N ASP A 149 -1.43 -1.49 46.70
CA ASP A 149 -1.10 -2.42 45.61
C ASP A 149 -1.02 -1.76 44.22
N GLU A 150 -1.56 -0.55 44.06
CA GLU A 150 -1.67 0.13 42.76
C GLU A 150 -0.87 1.44 42.71
N ASN A 151 -0.61 2.11 43.83
CA ASN A 151 -0.03 3.45 43.87
C ASN A 151 1.42 3.46 44.38
N TYR A 152 2.32 3.90 43.49
CA TYR A 152 3.74 4.05 43.75
C TYR A 152 4.14 5.52 43.54
N TYR A 153 4.80 6.11 44.53
CA TYR A 153 5.35 7.47 44.44
C TYR A 153 6.86 7.38 44.42
N MET A 154 7.50 8.14 43.53
CA MET A 154 8.95 8.17 43.41
C MET A 154 9.47 9.61 43.41
N ARG A 155 10.69 9.81 43.91
CA ARG A 155 11.36 11.11 43.99
C ARG A 155 12.74 11.03 43.35
N SER A 156 13.15 12.13 42.70
CA SER A 156 14.42 12.27 41.98
C SER A 156 14.61 11.13 40.97
N GLY A 157 13.75 11.13 39.97
CA GLY A 157 13.61 10.07 38.99
C GLY A 157 14.29 10.36 37.66
N ILE A 158 14.83 9.31 37.03
CA ILE A 158 15.34 9.30 35.67
C ILE A 158 14.61 8.22 34.87
N MET A 159 14.14 8.56 33.67
CA MET A 159 13.40 7.63 32.79
C MET A 159 14.05 7.58 31.40
N THR A 160 14.17 6.39 30.82
CA THR A 160 14.72 6.22 29.46
C THR A 160 14.15 4.98 28.78
N THR A 161 14.07 4.98 27.45
CA THR A 161 13.77 3.78 26.64
C THR A 161 14.98 3.33 25.83
N ASP A 162 16.19 3.74 26.22
CA ASP A 162 17.42 3.26 25.62
C ASP A 162 17.57 1.74 25.86
N GLU A 163 17.53 0.98 24.77
CA GLU A 163 17.60 -0.50 24.80
C GLU A 163 18.93 -1.01 25.36
N TYR A 164 20.03 -0.29 25.19
CA TYR A 164 21.37 -0.72 25.63
C TYR A 164 21.56 -0.48 27.11
N PHE A 165 21.12 0.68 27.60
CA PHE A 165 21.07 0.94 29.03
C PHE A 165 20.10 -0.01 29.73
N LYS A 166 18.94 -0.30 29.11
CA LYS A 166 17.98 -1.30 29.62
C LYS A 166 18.58 -2.69 29.71
N ALA A 167 19.28 -3.14 28.67
CA ALA A 167 20.00 -4.41 28.64
C ALA A 167 21.27 -4.44 29.51
N LYS A 168 21.56 -3.38 30.29
CA LYS A 168 22.76 -3.20 31.12
C LYS A 168 24.07 -3.39 30.33
N LYS A 169 24.04 -3.11 29.02
CA LYS A 169 25.23 -3.11 28.17
C LYS A 169 26.04 -1.83 28.37
N ASP A 170 25.35 -0.73 28.67
CA ASP A 170 25.93 0.59 28.91
C ASP A 170 25.66 1.05 30.35
N SER A 171 26.57 1.87 30.88
CA SER A 171 26.47 2.44 32.24
C SER A 171 25.66 3.73 32.28
N LEU A 172 25.58 4.45 31.15
CA LEU A 172 24.85 5.70 30.98
C LEU A 172 23.87 5.55 29.80
N PRO A 173 22.65 6.11 29.89
CA PRO A 173 21.73 6.11 28.77
C PRO A 173 22.06 7.23 27.77
N ASP A 174 21.85 6.97 26.47
CA ASP A 174 21.99 7.94 25.38
C ASP A 174 21.19 9.23 25.66
N TYR A 175 20.04 9.05 26.26
CA TYR A 175 19.17 10.14 26.69
C TYR A 175 18.34 9.72 27.89
N HIS A 176 17.89 10.69 28.67
CA HIS A 176 16.96 10.44 29.74
C HIS A 176 16.08 11.64 30.07
N LEU A 177 14.95 11.36 30.71
CA LEU A 177 14.02 12.35 31.23
C LEU A 177 14.18 12.39 32.75
N SER A 178 14.66 13.52 33.26
CA SER A 178 14.88 13.76 34.69
C SER A 178 13.69 14.50 35.28
N THR A 179 13.22 14.07 36.45
CA THR A 179 12.07 14.67 37.13
C THR A 179 12.18 14.52 38.64
N ASN A 180 11.64 15.48 39.40
CA ASN A 180 11.74 15.44 40.85
C ASN A 180 10.64 14.58 41.50
N LYS A 181 9.46 14.47 40.88
CA LYS A 181 8.31 13.74 41.43
C LYS A 181 7.67 12.87 40.36
N MET A 182 7.40 11.61 40.69
CA MET A 182 6.68 10.68 39.84
C MET A 182 5.61 9.93 40.64
N LYS A 183 4.48 9.66 39.99
CA LYS A 183 3.43 8.77 40.46
C LYS A 183 3.19 7.72 39.39
N MET A 184 3.35 6.46 39.74
CA MET A 184 3.00 5.32 38.91
C MET A 184 1.76 4.65 39.50
N ILE A 185 0.77 4.43 38.65
CA ILE A 185 -0.49 3.76 38.95
C ILE A 185 -0.48 2.43 38.21
N THR A 186 -0.64 1.30 38.90
CA THR A 186 -0.57 -0.06 38.34
C THR A 186 -1.79 -0.91 38.70
N GLY A 187 -2.99 -0.41 38.39
CA GLY A 187 -4.23 -1.16 38.60
C GLY A 187 -4.49 -2.21 37.53
N LYS A 188 -5.42 -3.15 37.79
CA LYS A 188 -5.75 -4.27 36.87
C LYS A 188 -6.12 -3.84 35.44
N ASN A 189 -6.63 -2.61 35.27
CA ASN A 189 -7.09 -2.07 33.98
C ASN A 189 -6.40 -0.77 33.55
N GLN A 190 -5.49 -0.22 34.36
CA GLN A 190 -4.86 1.08 34.11
C GLN A 190 -3.42 1.06 34.61
N LYS A 191 -2.48 1.27 33.68
CA LYS A 191 -1.08 1.54 33.97
C LYS A 191 -0.77 2.95 33.48
N THR A 192 -0.44 3.85 34.39
CA THR A 192 -0.18 5.25 34.03
C THR A 192 0.99 5.78 34.85
N LEU A 193 1.92 6.45 34.18
CA LEU A 193 3.00 7.18 34.82
C LEU A 193 2.76 8.68 34.65
N VAL A 194 2.71 9.39 35.76
CA VAL A 194 2.63 10.86 35.80
C VAL A 194 3.89 11.39 36.47
N ALA A 195 4.60 12.28 35.82
CA ALA A 195 5.81 12.90 36.34
C ALA A 195 5.80 14.41 36.10
N GLY A 196 6.53 15.20 36.88
CA GLY A 196 6.66 16.62 36.58
C GLY A 196 7.23 17.50 37.70
N PRO A 197 7.86 18.65 37.35
CA PRO A 197 8.38 19.01 36.02
C PRO A 197 9.45 18.05 35.51
N THR A 198 9.62 17.97 34.18
CA THR A 198 10.50 16.98 33.53
C THR A 198 11.43 17.66 32.53
N GLN A 199 12.74 17.43 32.66
CA GLN A 199 13.80 17.96 31.81
C GLN A 199 14.43 16.82 31.01
N MET A 200 14.60 17.00 29.69
CA MET A 200 15.31 16.02 28.87
C MET A 200 16.82 16.30 28.84
N TYR A 201 17.59 15.23 28.94
CA TYR A 201 19.04 15.19 28.79
C TYR A 201 19.42 14.26 27.64
N ILE A 202 20.44 14.63 26.86
CA ILE A 202 21.06 13.78 25.83
C ILE A 202 22.55 13.70 26.18
N GLU A 203 23.12 12.49 26.28
CA GLU A 203 24.52 12.28 26.67
C GLU A 203 24.90 13.03 27.96
N GLN A 204 23.98 13.05 28.94
CA GLN A 204 24.09 13.79 30.21
C GLN A 204 24.07 15.33 30.09
N PHE A 205 23.91 15.90 28.88
CA PHE A 205 23.74 17.33 28.69
C PHE A 205 22.26 17.73 28.70
N PRO A 206 21.85 18.75 29.48
CA PRO A 206 20.48 19.23 29.48
C PRO A 206 20.13 19.88 28.13
N THR A 207 18.98 19.52 27.59
CA THR A 207 18.43 20.15 26.38
C THR A 207 17.52 21.33 26.76
N PRO A 208 17.12 22.21 25.83
CA PRO A 208 16.08 23.21 26.11
C PRO A 208 14.67 22.62 26.33
N PHE A 209 14.49 21.30 26.19
CA PHE A 209 13.19 20.64 26.26
C PHE A 209 12.76 20.36 27.71
N ILE A 210 11.90 21.24 28.24
CA ILE A 210 11.29 21.14 29.56
C ILE A 210 9.78 20.94 29.41
N LEU A 211 9.26 19.88 30.02
CA LEU A 211 7.84 19.62 30.13
C LEU A 211 7.34 20.00 31.53
N PRO A 212 6.21 20.75 31.64
CA PRO A 212 5.63 21.07 32.94
C PRO A 212 5.16 19.81 33.69
N PHE A 213 4.70 18.82 32.94
CA PHE A 213 4.42 17.46 33.41
C PHE A 213 4.51 16.49 32.22
N LEU A 214 4.71 15.22 32.52
CA LEU A 214 4.75 14.10 31.60
C LEU A 214 3.66 13.11 32.01
N TYR A 215 2.79 12.76 31.06
CA TYR A 215 1.74 11.75 31.23
C TYR A 215 1.99 10.63 30.22
N LEU A 216 2.35 9.45 30.72
CA LEU A 216 2.59 8.26 29.90
C LEU A 216 1.54 7.20 30.24
N PRO A 217 0.49 7.07 29.39
CA PRO A 217 -0.39 5.93 29.46
C PRO A 217 0.38 4.69 28.99
N SER A 218 0.53 3.70 29.86
CA SER A 218 1.21 2.43 29.57
C SER A 218 0.26 1.26 29.78
N SER A 219 -1.02 1.38 29.41
CA SER A 219 -1.89 0.22 29.51
C SER A 219 -1.50 -0.80 28.45
N GLY A 220 -1.57 -2.09 28.79
CA GLY A 220 -1.42 -3.18 27.82
C GLY A 220 -2.51 -3.20 26.72
N LYS A 221 -3.36 -2.16 26.64
CA LYS A 221 -4.38 -2.00 25.59
C LYS A 221 -3.83 -1.09 24.49
N LYS A 222 -3.78 -1.63 23.27
CA LYS A 222 -3.25 -0.95 22.06
C LYS A 222 -4.02 0.31 21.60
N ARG A 223 -5.09 0.74 22.30
CA ARG A 223 -6.06 1.75 21.85
C ARG A 223 -6.58 2.56 23.03
N GLU A 224 -6.00 3.74 23.28
CA GLU A 224 -6.42 4.64 24.36
C GLU A 224 -6.67 6.04 23.84
N ALA A 225 -7.70 6.72 24.37
CA ALA A 225 -7.98 8.10 24.02
C ALA A 225 -6.84 9.02 24.45
N GLY A 226 -6.44 9.96 23.59
CA GLY A 226 -5.32 10.84 23.90
C GLY A 226 -5.23 12.05 22.98
N VAL A 227 -4.50 13.06 23.43
CA VAL A 227 -4.14 14.22 22.62
C VAL A 227 -2.98 13.84 21.71
N LEU A 228 -3.09 14.21 20.45
CA LEU A 228 -2.05 14.01 19.45
C LEU A 228 -1.26 15.30 19.30
N ILE A 229 0.05 15.21 19.53
CA ILE A 229 0.94 16.36 19.52
C ILE A 229 1.20 16.80 18.07
N GLY A 230 0.99 18.08 17.84
CA GLY A 230 1.25 18.74 16.56
C GLY A 230 2.70 19.20 16.39
N THR A 231 2.92 20.01 15.37
CA THR A 231 4.21 20.63 15.05
C THR A 231 3.99 22.10 14.85
N PHE A 232 4.82 22.94 15.48
CA PHE A 232 4.82 24.38 15.29
C PHE A 232 5.98 24.79 14.38
N GLY A 233 5.83 25.93 13.71
CA GLY A 233 6.89 26.48 12.87
C GLY A 233 6.42 27.74 12.16
N GLU A 234 7.15 28.13 11.12
CA GLU A 234 6.85 29.29 10.29
C GLU A 234 6.89 28.93 8.81
N ARG A 235 5.93 29.44 8.04
CA ARG A 235 5.95 29.46 6.57
C ARG A 235 5.94 30.91 6.08
N GLN A 236 6.67 31.24 5.03
CA GLN A 236 6.74 32.62 4.52
C GLN A 236 5.39 33.12 3.98
N THR A 237 4.66 32.29 3.22
CA THR A 237 3.36 32.68 2.65
C THR A 237 2.22 32.60 3.64
N LYS A 238 2.34 31.77 4.70
CA LYS A 238 1.24 31.47 5.64
C LYS A 238 1.46 31.97 7.09
N GLY A 239 2.67 32.43 7.42
CA GLY A 239 3.05 32.87 8.77
C GLY A 239 3.37 31.72 9.72
N PHE A 240 3.33 32.00 11.03
CA PHE A 240 3.48 30.98 12.07
C PHE A 240 2.32 29.98 12.02
N TYR A 241 2.58 28.72 12.33
CA TYR A 241 1.58 27.68 12.31
C TYR A 241 1.67 26.73 13.49
N LEU A 242 0.53 26.10 13.78
CA LEU A 242 0.43 24.89 14.60
C LEU A 242 -0.30 23.84 13.76
N GLU A 243 0.42 22.85 13.27
CA GLU A 243 -0.04 21.79 12.37
C GLU A 243 -0.22 20.47 13.10
N ARG A 244 -1.11 19.59 12.61
CA ARG A 244 -1.23 18.17 13.02
C ARG A 244 -1.49 17.95 14.52
N TRP A 245 -1.98 18.95 15.25
CA TRP A 245 -2.45 18.73 16.62
C TRP A 245 -3.86 18.12 16.58
N GLY A 246 -4.27 17.37 17.60
CA GLY A 246 -5.56 16.68 17.50
C GLY A 246 -5.87 15.73 18.63
N PHE A 247 -6.82 14.82 18.39
CA PHE A 247 -7.24 13.82 19.36
C PHE A 247 -7.41 12.45 18.68
N TYR A 248 -7.03 11.41 19.39
CA TYR A 248 -7.37 10.04 19.06
C TYR A 248 -8.44 9.55 20.03
N VAL A 249 -9.52 8.99 19.49
CA VAL A 249 -10.66 8.49 20.25
C VAL A 249 -11.00 7.06 19.80
N PRO A 250 -10.73 6.04 20.61
CA PRO A 250 -11.26 4.71 20.36
C PRO A 250 -12.76 4.67 20.71
N ILE A 251 -13.59 4.25 19.75
CA ILE A 251 -15.05 4.16 19.89
C ILE A 251 -15.43 2.67 19.85
N GLY A 252 -15.58 2.08 21.02
CA GLY A 252 -15.81 0.64 21.18
C GLY A 252 -14.65 -0.23 20.69
N GLU A 253 -14.91 -1.50 20.44
CA GLU A 253 -13.86 -2.49 20.14
C GLU A 253 -13.36 -2.46 18.68
N TYR A 254 -14.17 -1.95 17.76
CA TYR A 254 -13.96 -2.14 16.32
C TYR A 254 -13.73 -0.84 15.54
N LEU A 255 -13.82 0.34 16.16
CA LEU A 255 -13.77 1.63 15.46
C LEU A 255 -12.96 2.66 16.25
N ASP A 256 -12.09 3.44 15.59
CA ASP A 256 -11.45 4.62 16.16
C ASP A 256 -11.50 5.81 15.21
N LEU A 257 -11.42 6.99 15.80
CA LEU A 257 -11.36 8.28 15.14
C LEU A 257 -10.05 8.97 15.52
N GLU A 258 -9.31 9.43 14.52
CA GLU A 258 -8.17 10.33 14.65
C GLU A 258 -8.53 11.64 13.95
N SER A 259 -8.61 12.73 14.70
CA SER A 259 -8.92 14.07 14.17
C SER A 259 -7.71 14.96 14.36
N ARG A 260 -7.21 15.54 13.28
CA ARG A 260 -6.05 16.45 13.23
C ARG A 260 -6.49 17.81 12.71
N PHE A 261 -5.87 18.86 13.20
CA PHE A 261 -6.14 20.24 12.85
C PHE A 261 -4.83 20.99 12.58
N GLY A 262 -4.91 22.01 11.74
CA GLY A 262 -3.82 22.95 11.52
C GLY A 262 -4.34 24.37 11.37
N VAL A 263 -3.63 25.33 11.96
CA VAL A 263 -3.96 26.75 11.90
C VAL A 263 -2.71 27.58 11.60
N TYR A 264 -2.88 28.66 10.86
CA TYR A 264 -1.81 29.54 10.39
C TYR A 264 -2.15 31.00 10.69
N THR A 265 -1.17 31.82 11.07
CA THR A 265 -1.41 33.21 11.47
C THR A 265 -1.90 34.10 10.33
N LYS A 266 -1.64 33.77 9.06
CA LYS A 266 -2.22 34.46 7.88
C LYS A 266 -3.58 33.90 7.44
N GLY A 267 -4.27 33.15 8.32
CA GLY A 267 -5.68 32.75 8.14
C GLY A 267 -5.92 31.42 7.43
N SER A 268 -4.88 30.75 6.95
CA SER A 268 -5.03 29.38 6.44
C SER A 268 -5.38 28.41 7.58
N TRP A 269 -6.06 27.32 7.27
CA TRP A 269 -6.34 26.25 8.23
C TRP A 269 -6.62 24.92 7.52
N MET A 270 -6.54 23.82 8.25
CA MET A 270 -6.83 22.47 7.73
C MET A 270 -7.42 21.56 8.80
N THR A 271 -8.15 20.55 8.35
CA THR A 271 -8.62 19.43 9.17
C THR A 271 -8.43 18.12 8.43
N ASP A 272 -7.97 17.11 9.14
CA ASP A 272 -7.74 15.75 8.65
C ASP A 272 -8.39 14.77 9.63
N ASN A 273 -9.50 14.16 9.22
CA ASN A 273 -10.30 13.27 10.03
C ASN A 273 -10.22 11.86 9.46
N LYS A 274 -9.76 10.92 10.27
CA LYS A 274 -9.53 9.53 9.89
C LYS A 274 -10.29 8.59 10.81
N LEU A 275 -11.30 7.93 10.25
CA LEU A 275 -12.08 6.89 10.89
C LEU A 275 -11.56 5.52 10.42
N ARG A 276 -11.10 4.68 11.34
CA ARG A 276 -10.70 3.30 11.03
C ARG A 276 -11.67 2.35 11.68
N TYR A 277 -12.07 1.30 10.97
CA TYR A 277 -12.92 0.27 11.52
C TYR A 277 -12.47 -1.13 11.07
N VAL A 278 -12.41 -2.07 12.01
CA VAL A 278 -12.01 -3.46 11.75
C VAL A 278 -12.82 -4.39 12.64
N LYS A 279 -13.57 -5.29 12.03
CA LYS A 279 -14.20 -6.42 12.70
C LYS A 279 -13.72 -7.70 12.06
N ARG A 280 -12.88 -8.46 12.80
CA ARG A 280 -12.23 -9.68 12.32
C ARG A 280 -13.26 -10.65 11.72
N TYR A 281 -12.93 -11.24 10.57
CA TYR A 281 -13.78 -12.15 9.80
C TYR A 281 -15.09 -11.53 9.27
N LYS A 282 -15.26 -10.20 9.34
CA LYS A 282 -16.42 -9.51 8.79
C LYS A 282 -16.02 -8.45 7.77
N TYR A 283 -15.34 -7.40 8.22
CA TYR A 283 -14.97 -6.29 7.35
C TYR A 283 -13.85 -5.45 7.97
N SER A 284 -13.15 -4.72 7.13
CA SER A 284 -12.16 -3.72 7.52
C SER A 284 -12.21 -2.54 6.57
N GLY A 285 -11.96 -1.34 7.07
CA GLY A 285 -11.86 -0.17 6.21
C GLY A 285 -11.36 1.06 6.93
N ASN A 286 -11.09 2.09 6.13
CA ASN A 286 -10.74 3.41 6.62
C ASN A 286 -11.46 4.47 5.79
N PHE A 287 -11.93 5.51 6.45
CA PHE A 287 -12.56 6.67 5.85
C PHE A 287 -11.78 7.90 6.31
N ASN A 288 -11.29 8.70 5.36
CA ASN A 288 -10.46 9.84 5.62
C ASN A 288 -10.98 11.05 4.82
N ILE A 289 -11.22 12.16 5.51
CA ILE A 289 -11.56 13.44 4.90
C ILE A 289 -10.50 14.44 5.30
N ILE A 290 -9.90 15.06 4.30
CA ILE A 290 -9.00 16.19 4.44
C ILE A 290 -9.70 17.40 3.81
N TYR A 291 -9.72 18.52 4.54
CA TYR A 291 -10.16 19.81 4.03
C TYR A 291 -9.14 20.87 4.43
N GLU A 292 -8.77 21.72 3.50
CA GLU A 292 -7.77 22.77 3.66
C GLU A 292 -8.28 24.06 3.04
N LYS A 293 -8.11 25.16 3.75
CA LYS A 293 -8.32 26.50 3.25
C LYS A 293 -6.99 27.22 3.21
N ASN A 294 -6.51 27.51 2.01
CA ASN A 294 -5.18 28.04 1.74
C ASN A 294 -5.30 29.50 1.33
N ILE A 295 -4.97 30.39 2.27
CA ILE A 295 -4.96 31.84 2.08
C ILE A 295 -3.52 32.30 1.88
N THR A 296 -3.23 32.97 0.78
CA THR A 296 -1.92 33.58 0.49
C THR A 296 -2.07 35.09 0.53
N SER A 297 -1.07 35.76 1.11
CA SER A 297 -1.06 37.22 1.31
C SER A 297 -2.21 37.77 2.18
N THR A 298 -2.35 39.08 2.23
CA THR A 298 -3.35 39.82 3.02
C THR A 298 -4.46 40.32 2.10
N LYS A 299 -5.72 40.17 2.54
CA LYS A 299 -6.88 40.63 1.78
C LYS A 299 -6.76 42.10 1.43
N GLY A 300 -6.82 42.42 0.14
CA GLY A 300 -6.65 43.78 -0.40
C GLY A 300 -5.31 44.04 -1.09
N LEU A 301 -4.36 43.09 -1.04
CA LEU A 301 -3.15 43.10 -1.86
C LEU A 301 -3.37 42.34 -3.18
N ASP A 302 -2.63 42.72 -4.22
CA ASP A 302 -2.75 42.15 -5.57
C ASP A 302 -2.42 40.65 -5.64
N ASP A 303 -1.63 40.15 -4.68
CA ASP A 303 -1.21 38.75 -4.56
C ASP A 303 -2.10 37.92 -3.60
N TYR A 304 -3.22 38.49 -3.13
CA TYR A 304 -4.19 37.75 -2.32
C TYR A 304 -4.84 36.63 -3.12
N SER A 305 -4.75 35.40 -2.61
CA SER A 305 -5.46 34.26 -3.18
C SER A 305 -6.01 33.34 -2.10
N GLU A 306 -7.14 32.72 -2.42
CA GLU A 306 -7.86 31.80 -1.56
C GLU A 306 -8.19 30.53 -2.33
N ILE A 307 -7.68 29.40 -1.86
CA ILE A 307 -7.85 28.09 -2.50
C ILE A 307 -8.40 27.11 -1.47
N GLU A 308 -9.52 26.49 -1.79
CA GLU A 308 -10.08 25.41 -0.98
C GLU A 308 -9.68 24.06 -1.59
N ASN A 309 -9.02 23.23 -0.79
CA ASN A 309 -8.62 21.89 -1.18
C ASN A 309 -9.36 20.86 -0.32
N TYR A 310 -9.80 19.77 -0.94
CA TYR A 310 -10.40 18.67 -0.21
C TYR A 310 -10.04 17.33 -0.83
N ARG A 311 -10.00 16.31 0.03
CA ARG A 311 -9.77 14.93 -0.37
C ARG A 311 -10.59 13.99 0.50
N VAL A 312 -11.33 13.11 -0.15
CA VAL A 312 -12.10 12.04 0.48
C VAL A 312 -11.53 10.71 0.03
N VAL A 313 -11.01 9.95 0.99
CA VAL A 313 -10.52 8.59 0.79
C VAL A 313 -11.38 7.63 1.58
N TRP A 314 -11.97 6.65 0.92
CA TRP A 314 -12.68 5.58 1.60
C TRP A 314 -12.25 4.24 1.02
N SER A 315 -11.70 3.37 1.87
CA SER A 315 -11.59 1.96 1.52
C SER A 315 -12.42 1.10 2.45
N HIS A 316 -13.14 0.16 1.86
CA HIS A 316 -13.89 -0.88 2.55
C HIS A 316 -13.56 -2.22 1.90
N TYR A 317 -13.26 -3.21 2.73
CA TYR A 317 -13.04 -4.58 2.33
C TYR A 317 -13.88 -5.50 3.20
N GLN A 318 -14.74 -6.29 2.56
CA GLN A 318 -15.48 -7.35 3.22
C GLN A 318 -14.67 -8.65 3.20
N ASP A 319 -14.51 -9.29 4.37
CA ASP A 319 -13.83 -10.59 4.45
C ASP A 319 -14.69 -11.66 3.76
N SER A 320 -14.08 -12.50 2.92
CA SER A 320 -14.79 -13.58 2.21
C SER A 320 -15.40 -14.61 3.16
N LYS A 321 -14.88 -14.73 4.39
CA LYS A 321 -15.45 -15.55 5.46
C LYS A 321 -16.78 -15.01 6.00
N ALA A 322 -17.04 -13.71 5.83
CA ALA A 322 -18.30 -13.10 6.27
C ALA A 322 -19.47 -13.57 5.41
N ASN A 323 -19.24 -13.66 4.09
CA ASN A 323 -20.17 -14.23 3.13
C ASN A 323 -19.42 -14.64 1.86
N PRO A 324 -19.34 -15.93 1.52
CA PRO A 324 -18.64 -16.40 0.32
C PRO A 324 -19.39 -16.08 -0.98
N THR A 325 -20.68 -15.72 -0.89
CA THR A 325 -21.55 -15.48 -2.04
C THR A 325 -21.81 -14.01 -2.31
N LEU A 326 -21.56 -13.13 -1.35
CA LEU A 326 -21.80 -11.69 -1.47
C LEU A 326 -20.56 -10.94 -1.00
N SER A 327 -19.97 -10.12 -1.85
CA SER A 327 -18.83 -9.28 -1.47
C SER A 327 -19.09 -7.82 -1.85
N PHE A 328 -18.94 -6.93 -0.88
CA PHE A 328 -18.93 -5.49 -1.07
C PHE A 328 -17.53 -4.93 -0.83
N ASN A 329 -16.99 -4.19 -1.80
CA ASN A 329 -15.70 -3.50 -1.66
C ASN A 329 -15.80 -2.08 -2.23
N SER A 330 -15.11 -1.14 -1.59
CA SER A 330 -14.97 0.24 -2.08
C SER A 330 -13.52 0.72 -2.00
N ALA A 331 -13.14 1.54 -2.98
CA ALA A 331 -11.88 2.26 -3.05
C ALA A 331 -12.17 3.62 -3.70
N ILE A 332 -12.59 4.58 -2.87
CA ILE A 332 -12.84 5.97 -3.25
C ILE A 332 -11.58 6.79 -2.98
N ASN A 333 -11.16 7.56 -3.96
CA ASN A 333 -10.19 8.64 -3.84
C ASN A 333 -10.72 9.80 -4.67
N PHE A 334 -11.45 10.69 -4.01
CA PHE A 334 -12.06 11.86 -4.60
C PHE A 334 -11.29 13.10 -4.14
N VAL A 335 -10.87 13.96 -5.06
CA VAL A 335 -10.04 15.12 -4.74
C VAL A 335 -10.53 16.37 -5.46
N SER A 336 -10.24 17.54 -4.88
CA SER A 336 -10.36 18.84 -5.55
C SER A 336 -9.33 18.98 -6.67
N GLN A 337 -9.56 19.94 -7.57
CA GLN A 337 -8.65 20.25 -8.68
C GLN A 337 -7.26 20.61 -8.17
N ASN A 338 -6.21 20.10 -8.82
CA ASN A 338 -4.80 20.35 -8.47
C ASN A 338 -4.45 20.07 -6.99
N TYR A 339 -5.23 19.23 -6.27
CA TYR A 339 -5.04 18.96 -4.83
C TYR A 339 -3.59 18.65 -4.46
N TYR A 340 -2.92 17.75 -5.19
CA TYR A 340 -1.57 17.31 -4.84
C TYR A 340 -0.52 18.42 -4.92
N ASN A 341 -0.77 19.46 -5.71
CA ASN A 341 0.11 20.63 -5.88
C ASN A 341 -0.25 21.79 -4.96
N ASN A 342 -1.55 22.02 -4.76
CA ASN A 342 -2.03 23.15 -3.96
C ASN A 342 -2.11 22.85 -2.46
N SER A 343 -2.06 21.57 -2.07
CA SER A 343 -2.21 21.16 -0.68
C SER A 343 -1.06 21.70 0.19
N ILE A 344 -1.41 22.04 1.44
CA ILE A 344 -0.49 22.44 2.50
C ILE A 344 0.51 21.31 2.85
N TYR A 345 0.20 20.06 2.54
CA TYR A 345 1.06 18.91 2.82
C TYR A 345 2.21 18.78 1.80
N ASN A 346 3.42 19.16 2.21
CA ASN A 346 4.65 18.90 1.45
C ASN A 346 4.89 17.40 1.15
N GLN A 347 4.25 16.51 1.91
CA GLN A 347 4.36 15.06 1.71
C GLN A 347 3.94 14.63 0.29
N ASN A 348 3.03 15.37 -0.37
CA ASN A 348 2.64 15.07 -1.75
C ASN A 348 3.84 15.18 -2.70
N ALA A 349 4.70 16.19 -2.52
CA ALA A 349 5.93 16.33 -3.28
C ALA A 349 6.96 15.26 -2.86
N LEU A 350 7.25 15.12 -1.56
CA LEU A 350 8.21 14.12 -1.06
C LEU A 350 7.87 12.68 -1.50
N ASN A 351 6.58 12.34 -1.60
CA ASN A 351 6.11 11.04 -2.06
C ASN A 351 5.83 10.96 -3.57
N GLY A 352 6.04 12.05 -4.33
CA GLY A 352 5.85 12.10 -5.79
C GLY A 352 4.39 12.11 -6.26
N SER A 353 3.43 12.29 -5.34
CA SER A 353 1.99 12.37 -5.65
C SER A 353 1.63 13.60 -6.48
N VAL A 354 2.49 14.63 -6.50
CA VAL A 354 2.39 15.80 -7.40
C VAL A 354 2.37 15.41 -8.88
N ASN A 355 2.94 14.25 -9.25
CA ASN A 355 2.92 13.74 -10.63
C ASN A 355 1.60 13.01 -10.97
N ASN A 356 0.66 12.87 -10.03
CA ASN A 356 -0.63 12.25 -10.30
C ASN A 356 -1.57 13.26 -10.94
N ASN A 357 -1.99 12.96 -12.17
CA ASN A 357 -2.92 13.79 -12.94
C ASN A 357 -4.35 13.24 -12.94
N GLN A 358 -4.58 12.08 -12.34
CA GLN A 358 -5.89 11.45 -12.26
C GLN A 358 -6.20 10.92 -10.86
N ALA A 359 -7.45 11.05 -10.44
CA ALA A 359 -7.98 10.42 -9.24
C ALA A 359 -9.13 9.49 -9.61
N SER A 360 -9.06 8.24 -9.13
CA SER A 360 -10.03 7.20 -9.49
C SER A 360 -10.74 6.68 -8.24
N SER A 361 -12.04 6.48 -8.37
CA SER A 361 -12.92 5.93 -7.35
C SER A 361 -13.68 4.73 -7.90
N SER A 362 -13.87 3.70 -7.08
CA SER A 362 -14.62 2.50 -7.46
C SER A 362 -15.39 1.91 -6.28
N ILE A 363 -16.58 1.40 -6.57
CA ILE A 363 -17.43 0.64 -5.66
C ILE A 363 -17.86 -0.62 -6.40
N SER A 364 -17.78 -1.78 -5.75
CA SER A 364 -18.15 -3.06 -6.32
C SER A 364 -19.01 -3.86 -5.34
N LEU A 365 -20.11 -4.41 -5.85
CA LEU A 365 -20.98 -5.35 -5.17
C LEU A 365 -21.13 -6.58 -6.06
N VAL A 366 -20.67 -7.73 -5.59
CA VAL A 366 -20.70 -8.98 -6.36
C VAL A 366 -21.53 -10.02 -5.63
N LYS A 367 -22.50 -10.60 -6.32
CA LYS A 367 -23.30 -11.75 -5.87
C LYS A 367 -23.01 -12.96 -6.75
N ARG A 368 -22.57 -14.05 -6.13
CA ARG A 368 -22.44 -15.38 -6.71
C ARG A 368 -23.59 -16.26 -6.21
N PHE A 369 -24.05 -17.19 -7.04
CA PHE A 369 -25.08 -18.15 -6.65
C PHE A 369 -24.46 -19.55 -6.55
N ASN A 370 -24.79 -20.32 -5.51
CA ASN A 370 -24.15 -21.62 -5.28
C ASN A 370 -24.62 -22.69 -6.28
N ASN A 371 -25.91 -22.67 -6.64
CA ASN A 371 -26.54 -23.67 -7.49
C ASN A 371 -26.81 -23.16 -8.91
N ASN A 372 -26.31 -21.98 -9.24
CA ASN A 372 -26.49 -21.37 -10.55
C ASN A 372 -25.15 -20.74 -10.97
N PRO A 373 -24.63 -21.05 -12.18
CA PRO A 373 -23.34 -20.53 -12.64
C PRO A 373 -23.30 -19.00 -12.78
N LEU A 374 -24.42 -18.29 -12.63
CA LEU A 374 -24.47 -16.84 -12.72
C LEU A 374 -23.66 -16.12 -11.63
N THR A 375 -22.98 -15.05 -12.03
CA THR A 375 -22.38 -14.04 -11.16
C THR A 375 -22.91 -12.68 -11.58
N ILE A 376 -23.48 -11.95 -10.63
CA ILE A 376 -23.99 -10.58 -10.83
C ILE A 376 -23.03 -9.62 -10.14
N SER A 377 -22.57 -8.61 -10.87
CA SER A 377 -21.67 -7.58 -10.38
C SER A 377 -22.26 -6.20 -10.66
N LEU A 378 -22.57 -5.45 -9.62
CA LEU A 378 -22.94 -4.04 -9.71
C LEU A 378 -21.72 -3.21 -9.34
N ASN A 379 -21.25 -2.38 -10.28
CA ASN A 379 -20.09 -1.54 -10.12
C ASN A 379 -20.47 -0.08 -10.35
N ALA A 380 -19.77 0.80 -9.65
CA ALA A 380 -19.74 2.23 -9.94
C ALA A 380 -18.29 2.68 -9.96
N SER A 381 -17.91 3.49 -10.94
CA SER A 381 -16.57 4.06 -11.01
C SER A 381 -16.60 5.52 -11.43
N ALA A 382 -15.67 6.31 -10.92
CA ALA A 382 -15.44 7.69 -11.33
C ALA A 382 -13.94 7.89 -11.57
N SER A 383 -13.61 8.64 -12.63
CA SER A 383 -12.25 9.06 -12.96
C SER A 383 -12.27 10.57 -13.14
N GLN A 384 -11.48 11.25 -12.31
CA GLN A 384 -11.31 12.70 -12.32
C GLN A 384 -9.97 13.01 -12.99
N ASN A 385 -9.98 13.92 -13.97
CA ASN A 385 -8.75 14.56 -14.43
C ASN A 385 -8.50 15.78 -13.54
N ILE A 386 -7.43 15.71 -12.73
CA ILE A 386 -7.17 16.69 -11.66
C ILE A 386 -6.15 17.75 -12.06
N THR A 387 -5.66 17.71 -13.31
CA THR A 387 -4.80 18.74 -13.90
C THR A 387 -5.65 19.80 -14.58
N SER A 388 -5.36 21.08 -14.35
CA SER A 388 -6.05 22.20 -15.02
C SER A 388 -5.81 22.15 -16.54
N GLY A 389 -6.83 21.75 -17.30
CA GLY A 389 -6.99 22.25 -18.67
C GLY A 389 -7.44 23.71 -18.64
N ASN A 390 -7.59 24.34 -19.80
CA ASN A 390 -8.08 25.73 -19.96
C ASN A 390 -9.53 25.96 -19.45
N SER A 391 -10.13 24.99 -18.75
CA SER A 391 -11.44 25.05 -18.10
C SER A 391 -11.27 25.14 -16.58
N ASN A 392 -11.97 26.09 -15.96
CA ASN A 392 -11.96 26.29 -14.50
C ASN A 392 -12.61 25.12 -13.71
N SER A 393 -13.17 24.13 -14.40
CA SER A 393 -13.91 22.99 -13.83
C SER A 393 -13.32 21.70 -14.39
N GLY A 394 -12.72 20.86 -13.54
CA GLY A 394 -12.08 19.61 -13.96
C GLY A 394 -13.06 18.59 -14.52
N ASP A 395 -12.64 17.83 -15.53
CA ASP A 395 -13.49 16.81 -16.17
C ASP A 395 -13.62 15.55 -15.28
N VAL A 396 -14.85 15.07 -15.14
CA VAL A 396 -15.18 13.85 -14.41
C VAL A 396 -15.95 12.90 -15.32
N THR A 397 -15.36 11.74 -15.58
CA THR A 397 -16.03 10.63 -16.26
C THR A 397 -16.47 9.61 -15.23
N MET A 398 -17.75 9.28 -15.20
CA MET A 398 -18.30 8.29 -14.29
C MET A 398 -19.05 7.20 -15.06
N ILE A 399 -18.99 5.98 -14.52
CA ILE A 399 -19.77 4.85 -15.01
C ILE A 399 -20.61 4.36 -13.83
N LEU A 400 -21.87 4.79 -13.78
CA LEU A 400 -22.82 4.39 -12.74
C LEU A 400 -24.27 4.41 -13.24
N PRO A 401 -25.06 3.35 -13.01
CA PRO A 401 -24.61 2.02 -12.61
C PRO A 401 -23.91 1.28 -13.77
N ASN A 402 -23.02 0.35 -13.44
CA ASN A 402 -22.53 -0.70 -14.35
C ASN A 402 -22.91 -2.07 -13.80
N LEU A 403 -23.95 -2.68 -14.36
CA LEU A 403 -24.43 -4.00 -13.96
C LEU A 403 -23.98 -5.05 -14.97
N SER A 404 -23.14 -5.97 -14.53
CA SER A 404 -22.68 -7.11 -15.32
C SER A 404 -23.25 -8.41 -14.77
N VAL A 405 -23.88 -9.22 -15.63
CA VAL A 405 -24.31 -10.58 -15.32
C VAL A 405 -23.51 -11.52 -16.19
N THR A 406 -22.72 -12.40 -15.59
CA THR A 406 -21.84 -13.32 -16.31
C THR A 406 -22.17 -14.76 -15.93
N MET A 407 -22.34 -15.60 -16.94
CA MET A 407 -22.34 -17.05 -16.83
C MET A 407 -20.99 -17.56 -17.35
N PRO A 408 -20.16 -18.23 -16.53
CA PRO A 408 -18.96 -18.88 -17.01
C PRO A 408 -19.31 -19.97 -18.02
N GLN A 409 -18.29 -20.43 -18.73
CA GLN A 409 -18.40 -21.49 -19.72
C GLN A 409 -19.06 -22.75 -19.15
N VAL A 410 -20.24 -23.08 -19.68
CA VAL A 410 -20.95 -24.33 -19.41
C VAL A 410 -20.85 -25.24 -20.63
N TYR A 411 -20.91 -26.56 -20.41
CA TYR A 411 -20.85 -27.57 -21.47
C TYR A 411 -22.15 -28.38 -21.46
N PRO A 412 -23.20 -27.91 -22.17
CA PRO A 412 -24.55 -28.48 -22.05
C PRO A 412 -24.62 -29.97 -22.41
N PHE A 413 -23.73 -30.45 -23.27
CA PHE A 413 -23.69 -31.82 -23.78
C PHE A 413 -22.60 -32.68 -23.13
N SER A 414 -21.92 -32.17 -22.09
CA SER A 414 -20.96 -32.96 -21.33
C SER A 414 -21.67 -34.06 -20.54
N PRO A 415 -21.13 -35.29 -20.48
CA PRO A 415 -21.70 -36.33 -19.63
C PRO A 415 -21.57 -35.93 -18.15
N LYS A 416 -22.51 -36.39 -17.30
CA LYS A 416 -22.49 -36.16 -15.85
C LYS A 416 -21.30 -36.85 -15.15
N SER A 417 -20.76 -37.90 -15.76
CA SER A 417 -19.60 -38.67 -15.28
C SER A 417 -18.75 -39.10 -16.48
N GLY A 418 -17.42 -39.13 -16.31
CA GLY A 418 -16.46 -39.48 -17.36
C GLY A 418 -15.87 -38.29 -18.12
N ALA A 419 -14.87 -38.56 -18.97
CA ALA A 419 -14.18 -37.54 -19.76
C ALA A 419 -15.01 -37.13 -21.00
N LYS A 420 -14.96 -35.84 -21.35
CA LYS A 420 -15.55 -35.32 -22.60
C LYS A 420 -14.82 -35.92 -23.81
N LYS A 421 -15.57 -36.35 -24.82
CA LYS A 421 -15.06 -36.95 -26.05
C LYS A 421 -15.66 -36.26 -27.28
N GLY A 422 -14.78 -35.95 -28.24
CA GLY A 422 -15.16 -35.39 -29.54
C GLY A 422 -15.66 -33.94 -29.46
N MET A 423 -16.02 -33.39 -30.63
CA MET A 423 -16.46 -31.99 -30.74
C MET A 423 -17.81 -31.74 -30.06
N PHE A 424 -18.77 -32.68 -30.14
CA PHE A 424 -20.12 -32.45 -29.61
C PHE A 424 -20.15 -32.25 -28.09
N GLN A 425 -19.46 -33.09 -27.32
CA GLN A 425 -19.40 -32.97 -25.85
C GLN A 425 -18.53 -31.79 -25.38
N ASN A 426 -17.67 -31.27 -26.27
CA ASN A 426 -16.86 -30.08 -26.05
C ASN A 426 -17.57 -28.79 -26.48
N ILE A 427 -18.82 -28.86 -26.97
CA ILE A 427 -19.62 -27.66 -27.21
C ILE A 427 -19.82 -26.95 -25.87
N TYR A 428 -19.43 -25.70 -25.84
CA TYR A 428 -19.60 -24.82 -24.71
C TYR A 428 -20.40 -23.59 -25.08
N MET A 429 -20.97 -22.98 -24.05
CA MET A 429 -21.69 -21.71 -24.11
C MET A 429 -21.30 -20.87 -22.90
N ASP A 430 -21.08 -19.59 -23.12
CA ASP A 430 -21.01 -18.59 -22.06
C ASP A 430 -21.91 -17.40 -22.41
N TYR A 431 -22.34 -16.68 -21.37
CA TYR A 431 -23.26 -15.56 -21.51
C TYR A 431 -22.80 -14.39 -20.66
N LYS A 432 -22.90 -13.18 -21.22
CA LYS A 432 -22.58 -11.94 -20.54
C LYS A 432 -23.62 -10.88 -20.90
N MET A 433 -24.33 -10.38 -19.89
CA MET A 433 -25.10 -9.15 -19.99
C MET A 433 -24.31 -8.00 -19.34
N ASN A 434 -24.28 -6.84 -19.96
CA ASN A 434 -23.69 -5.63 -19.38
C ASN A 434 -24.58 -4.42 -19.63
N LEU A 435 -25.22 -3.93 -18.56
CA LEU A 435 -25.87 -2.63 -18.54
C LEU A 435 -24.86 -1.59 -18.08
N GLN A 436 -24.66 -0.56 -18.88
CA GLN A 436 -23.74 0.53 -18.56
C GLN A 436 -24.45 1.86 -18.71
N ASN A 437 -24.19 2.77 -17.79
CA ASN A 437 -24.50 4.18 -17.93
C ASN A 437 -23.22 5.00 -17.69
N THR A 438 -22.83 5.77 -18.71
CA THR A 438 -21.66 6.65 -18.66
C THR A 438 -22.13 8.09 -18.54
N VAL A 439 -21.52 8.82 -17.62
CA VAL A 439 -21.83 10.21 -17.28
C VAL A 439 -20.55 11.01 -17.41
N ASN A 440 -20.52 11.96 -18.34
CA ASN A 440 -19.42 12.92 -18.48
C ASN A 440 -19.91 14.27 -17.95
N THR A 441 -19.28 14.75 -16.89
CA THR A 441 -19.66 15.97 -16.16
C THR A 441 -18.41 16.75 -15.77
N THR A 442 -18.59 17.96 -15.27
CA THR A 442 -17.53 18.75 -14.64
C THR A 442 -17.55 18.58 -13.13
N MET A 443 -16.48 19.01 -12.46
CA MET A 443 -16.40 19.08 -11.00
C MET A 443 -17.46 20.01 -10.37
N ASP A 444 -17.94 21.02 -11.11
CA ASP A 444 -18.95 21.96 -10.62
C ASP A 444 -20.36 21.37 -10.70
N ASP A 445 -20.61 20.56 -11.73
CA ASP A 445 -21.92 19.94 -11.96
C ASP A 445 -22.06 18.57 -11.26
N ILE A 446 -20.97 17.99 -10.74
CA ILE A 446 -21.02 16.72 -10.01
C ILE A 446 -21.90 16.85 -8.75
N PHE A 447 -22.65 15.80 -8.42
CA PHE A 447 -23.69 15.81 -7.37
C PHE A 447 -24.90 16.73 -7.61
N THR A 448 -24.99 17.40 -8.77
CA THR A 448 -26.20 18.13 -9.20
C THR A 448 -27.01 17.34 -10.24
N SER A 449 -28.24 17.76 -10.53
CA SER A 449 -29.05 17.13 -11.59
C SER A 449 -28.42 17.24 -12.98
N LYS A 450 -27.66 18.32 -13.24
CA LYS A 450 -27.01 18.59 -14.52
C LYS A 450 -25.98 17.53 -14.91
N MET A 451 -25.44 16.79 -13.93
CA MET A 451 -24.47 15.72 -14.23
C MET A 451 -25.05 14.72 -15.23
N PHE A 452 -26.37 14.46 -15.19
CA PHE A 452 -27.02 13.43 -16.00
C PHE A 452 -27.45 13.92 -17.40
N ASP A 453 -27.31 15.20 -17.71
CA ASP A 453 -27.78 15.79 -18.98
C ASP A 453 -27.11 15.11 -20.19
N ASN A 454 -25.81 14.82 -20.05
CA ASN A 454 -25.00 14.13 -21.07
C ASN A 454 -24.86 12.61 -20.82
N SER A 455 -25.73 12.02 -20.00
CA SER A 455 -25.67 10.58 -19.73
C SER A 455 -26.02 9.75 -20.96
N LYS A 456 -25.24 8.69 -21.15
CA LYS A 456 -25.41 7.71 -22.21
C LYS A 456 -25.52 6.32 -21.60
N ASN A 457 -26.63 5.65 -21.87
CA ASN A 457 -26.96 4.35 -21.33
C ASN A 457 -27.12 3.30 -22.43
N GLY A 458 -26.98 2.03 -22.07
CA GLY A 458 -27.13 0.91 -23.00
C GLY A 458 -26.91 -0.44 -22.33
N ILE A 459 -27.48 -1.47 -22.93
CA ILE A 459 -27.35 -2.87 -22.46
C ILE A 459 -26.77 -3.71 -23.60
N THR A 460 -25.75 -4.50 -23.33
CA THR A 460 -25.27 -5.55 -24.24
C THR A 460 -25.60 -6.91 -23.67
N ASN A 461 -26.05 -7.81 -24.54
CA ASN A 461 -26.25 -9.22 -24.31
C ASN A 461 -25.34 -9.97 -25.26
N GLN A 462 -24.35 -10.67 -24.74
CA GLN A 462 -23.36 -11.40 -25.52
C GLN A 462 -23.42 -12.87 -25.15
N THR A 463 -23.49 -13.72 -26.17
CA THR A 463 -23.39 -15.16 -26.02
C THR A 463 -22.29 -15.68 -26.92
N ASN A 464 -21.35 -16.42 -26.36
CA ASN A 464 -20.34 -17.12 -27.14
C ASN A 464 -20.65 -18.61 -27.12
N PHE A 465 -20.46 -19.25 -28.26
CA PHE A 465 -20.55 -20.69 -28.43
C PHE A 465 -19.27 -21.18 -29.07
N GLY A 466 -18.83 -22.38 -28.73
CA GLY A 466 -17.71 -22.96 -29.45
C GLY A 466 -17.48 -24.41 -29.12
N THR A 467 -16.58 -25.04 -29.86
CA THR A 467 -16.11 -26.39 -29.62
C THR A 467 -14.64 -26.49 -30.00
N THR A 468 -13.93 -27.38 -29.32
CA THR A 468 -12.54 -27.71 -29.64
C THR A 468 -12.36 -29.22 -29.72
N ALA A 469 -11.50 -29.68 -30.61
CA ALA A 469 -11.07 -31.07 -30.66
C ALA A 469 -9.66 -31.21 -31.24
N ASN A 470 -8.96 -32.26 -30.81
CA ASN A 470 -7.70 -32.66 -31.41
C ASN A 470 -7.97 -33.68 -32.51
N ILE A 471 -7.51 -33.39 -33.72
CA ILE A 471 -7.55 -34.30 -34.87
C ILE A 471 -6.16 -34.87 -35.09
N PHE A 472 -6.09 -36.18 -35.30
CA PHE A 472 -4.84 -36.95 -35.45
C PHE A 472 -3.84 -36.78 -34.30
N ASN A 473 -4.26 -36.28 -33.13
CA ASN A 473 -3.41 -35.92 -31.97
C ASN A 473 -2.40 -34.77 -32.20
N TYR A 474 -2.34 -34.17 -33.39
CA TYR A 474 -1.36 -33.12 -33.72
C TYR A 474 -2.00 -31.76 -34.01
N PHE A 475 -3.24 -31.74 -34.47
CA PHE A 475 -3.94 -30.51 -34.87
C PHE A 475 -5.09 -30.24 -33.93
N GLN A 476 -5.03 -29.11 -33.22
CA GLN A 476 -6.15 -28.63 -32.44
C GLN A 476 -7.02 -27.76 -33.34
N ILE A 477 -8.28 -28.17 -33.53
CA ILE A 477 -9.29 -27.39 -34.24
C ILE A 477 -10.19 -26.71 -33.21
N GLY A 478 -10.44 -25.42 -33.41
CA GLY A 478 -11.41 -24.64 -32.67
C GLY A 478 -12.45 -24.04 -33.62
N ILE A 479 -13.73 -24.19 -33.28
CA ILE A 479 -14.82 -23.48 -33.95
C ILE A 479 -15.50 -22.65 -32.87
N ASN A 480 -15.70 -21.36 -33.11
CA ASN A 480 -16.45 -20.49 -32.21
C ASN A 480 -17.37 -19.55 -32.97
N GLY A 481 -18.42 -19.11 -32.30
CA GLY A 481 -19.38 -18.14 -32.76
C GLY A 481 -19.68 -17.16 -31.63
N ASN A 482 -19.82 -15.89 -32.00
CA ASN A 482 -20.24 -14.82 -31.13
C ASN A 482 -21.57 -14.26 -31.61
N TYR A 483 -22.51 -14.07 -30.70
CA TYR A 483 -23.75 -13.32 -30.91
C TYR A 483 -23.81 -12.20 -29.88
N LYS A 484 -23.95 -10.96 -30.35
CA LYS A 484 -24.10 -9.75 -29.54
C LYS A 484 -25.41 -9.05 -29.91
N GLU A 485 -26.22 -8.77 -28.91
CA GLU A 485 -27.40 -7.93 -29.02
C GLU A 485 -27.23 -6.69 -28.15
N ALA A 486 -27.46 -5.51 -28.73
CA ALA A 486 -27.27 -4.22 -28.07
C ALA A 486 -28.60 -3.47 -28.00
N TRP A 487 -28.95 -2.96 -26.84
CA TRP A 487 -30.19 -2.21 -26.58
C TRP A 487 -29.88 -0.78 -26.15
N THR A 488 -30.47 0.19 -26.85
CA THR A 488 -30.36 1.62 -26.52
C THR A 488 -31.75 2.25 -26.46
N THR A 489 -31.86 3.35 -25.74
CA THR A 489 -33.08 4.19 -25.67
C THR A 489 -32.95 5.47 -26.48
N LYS A 490 -31.78 5.73 -27.07
CA LYS A 490 -31.51 6.91 -27.89
C LYS A 490 -30.91 6.47 -29.22
N THR A 491 -31.47 6.98 -30.30
CA THR A 491 -30.97 6.83 -31.68
C THR A 491 -30.97 8.19 -32.36
N ILE A 492 -30.22 8.33 -33.45
CA ILE A 492 -30.17 9.57 -34.21
C ILE A 492 -30.75 9.36 -35.60
N LYS A 493 -31.35 10.41 -36.16
CA LYS A 493 -31.67 10.52 -37.58
C LYS A 493 -30.96 11.75 -38.12
N LYS A 494 -30.21 11.57 -39.19
CA LYS A 494 -29.52 12.65 -39.91
C LYS A 494 -30.31 12.98 -41.15
N ASP A 495 -30.61 14.26 -41.30
CA ASP A 495 -31.21 14.84 -42.51
C ASP A 495 -30.37 16.06 -42.89
N TYR A 496 -30.28 16.38 -44.19
CA TYR A 496 -29.51 17.54 -44.66
C TYR A 496 -30.47 18.61 -45.16
N ASN A 497 -30.44 19.78 -44.53
CA ASN A 497 -31.27 20.90 -44.91
C ASN A 497 -30.56 21.69 -46.02
N LEU A 498 -31.08 21.56 -47.25
CA LEU A 498 -30.53 22.22 -48.44
C LEU A 498 -30.67 23.74 -48.40
N THR A 499 -31.64 24.28 -47.65
CA THR A 499 -31.88 25.72 -47.54
C THR A 499 -30.93 26.39 -46.54
N GLU A 500 -30.64 25.73 -45.43
CA GLU A 500 -29.72 26.24 -44.39
C GLU A 500 -28.26 25.77 -44.59
N ASN A 501 -28.02 24.93 -45.60
CA ASN A 501 -26.73 24.30 -45.87
C ASN A 501 -26.13 23.58 -44.65
N LYS A 502 -26.99 22.90 -43.87
CA LYS A 502 -26.64 22.36 -42.55
C LYS A 502 -27.11 20.91 -42.39
N LEU A 503 -26.24 20.08 -41.80
CA LEU A 503 -26.60 18.74 -41.36
C LEU A 503 -27.40 18.83 -40.05
N GLU A 504 -28.64 18.38 -40.08
CA GLU A 504 -29.51 18.29 -38.91
C GLU A 504 -29.40 16.89 -38.31
N ILE A 505 -29.07 16.82 -37.02
CA ILE A 505 -29.01 15.55 -36.26
C ILE A 505 -30.17 15.57 -35.27
N ASN A 506 -31.22 14.83 -35.60
CA ASN A 506 -32.43 14.69 -34.80
C ASN A 506 -32.29 13.49 -33.85
N ASN A 507 -32.27 13.76 -32.54
CA ASN A 507 -32.25 12.72 -31.53
C ASN A 507 -33.67 12.13 -31.37
N HIS A 508 -33.79 10.82 -31.53
CA HIS A 508 -35.01 10.06 -31.31
C HIS A 508 -34.89 9.22 -30.05
N ASN A 509 -35.71 9.55 -29.05
CA ASN A 509 -35.86 8.77 -27.82
C ASN A 509 -36.83 7.61 -28.06
N GLY A 510 -36.41 6.40 -27.78
CA GLY A 510 -37.20 5.18 -27.93
C GLY A 510 -36.33 3.92 -27.84
N PHE A 511 -36.92 2.80 -27.44
CA PHE A 511 -36.19 1.53 -27.39
C PHE A 511 -35.86 1.04 -28.79
N LYS A 512 -34.58 0.83 -29.07
CA LYS A 512 -34.06 0.25 -30.31
C LYS A 512 -32.97 -0.76 -29.98
N SER A 513 -32.87 -1.79 -30.81
CA SER A 513 -31.90 -2.85 -30.67
C SER A 513 -31.23 -3.20 -31.99
N TYR A 514 -29.97 -3.58 -31.94
CA TYR A 514 -29.30 -4.23 -33.06
C TYR A 514 -28.64 -5.54 -32.61
N ARG A 515 -28.48 -6.45 -33.57
CA ARG A 515 -27.90 -7.79 -33.37
C ARG A 515 -26.77 -7.97 -34.36
N THR A 516 -25.60 -8.31 -33.85
CA THR A 516 -24.42 -8.65 -34.64
C THR A 516 -23.95 -10.04 -34.28
N PHE A 517 -23.41 -10.75 -35.25
CA PHE A 517 -22.85 -12.08 -35.04
C PHE A 517 -21.64 -12.30 -35.92
N GLY A 518 -20.78 -13.22 -35.50
CA GLY A 518 -19.60 -13.61 -36.24
C GLY A 518 -19.16 -15.01 -35.84
N GLY A 519 -18.32 -15.62 -36.66
CA GLY A 519 -17.76 -16.94 -36.41
C GLY A 519 -16.28 -16.98 -36.72
N SER A 520 -15.56 -17.88 -36.07
CA SER A 520 -14.22 -18.22 -36.48
C SER A 520 -13.93 -19.71 -36.38
N ALA A 521 -13.09 -20.18 -37.28
CA ALA A 521 -12.57 -21.53 -37.31
C ALA A 521 -11.04 -21.44 -37.31
N SER A 522 -10.39 -22.10 -36.37
CA SER A 522 -8.94 -22.10 -36.23
C SER A 522 -8.37 -23.50 -36.20
N ILE A 523 -7.14 -23.62 -36.71
CA ILE A 523 -6.31 -24.80 -36.60
C ILE A 523 -4.94 -24.38 -36.06
N SER A 524 -4.46 -25.09 -35.06
CA SER A 524 -3.14 -24.88 -34.46
C SER A 524 -2.42 -26.20 -34.23
N THR A 525 -1.08 -26.13 -34.20
CA THR A 525 -0.22 -27.26 -33.84
C THR A 525 1.02 -26.74 -33.12
N THR A 526 1.82 -27.63 -32.54
CA THR A 526 3.10 -27.27 -31.89
C THR A 526 4.21 -28.15 -32.45
N LEU A 527 5.20 -27.50 -33.06
CA LEU A 527 6.40 -28.11 -33.60
C LEU A 527 7.56 -27.91 -32.62
N TYR A 528 8.34 -28.96 -32.40
CA TYR A 528 9.52 -28.94 -31.55
C TYR A 528 10.77 -29.22 -32.36
N GLY A 529 11.69 -28.26 -32.41
CA GLY A 529 13.04 -28.42 -32.96
C GLY A 529 14.09 -28.41 -31.85
N MET A 530 15.11 -29.27 -31.96
CA MET A 530 16.26 -29.26 -31.07
C MET A 530 17.54 -29.49 -31.87
N ALA A 531 18.43 -28.51 -31.86
CA ALA A 531 19.77 -28.61 -32.42
C ALA A 531 20.78 -28.88 -31.29
N LYS A 532 21.53 -29.97 -31.37
CA LYS A 532 22.63 -30.30 -30.45
C LYS A 532 23.96 -29.96 -31.11
N PHE A 533 24.82 -29.25 -30.41
CA PHE A 533 26.13 -28.83 -30.92
C PHE A 533 27.23 -29.82 -30.49
N LYS A 534 28.39 -29.75 -31.14
CA LYS A 534 29.51 -30.69 -30.92
C LYS A 534 29.93 -30.75 -29.44
N LYS A 535 30.31 -31.94 -29.00
CA LYS A 535 30.81 -32.22 -27.66
C LYS A 535 32.04 -31.35 -27.38
N GLY A 536 31.98 -30.52 -26.33
CA GLY A 536 33.03 -29.55 -25.97
C GLY A 536 32.70 -28.07 -26.27
N GLY A 537 31.66 -27.77 -27.06
CA GLY A 537 31.21 -26.39 -27.30
C GLY A 537 30.59 -25.73 -26.05
N VAL A 538 30.68 -24.39 -25.98
CA VAL A 538 30.08 -23.55 -24.93
C VAL A 538 28.55 -23.71 -24.90
N ILE A 539 27.93 -23.70 -26.08
CA ILE A 539 26.52 -24.01 -26.27
C ILE A 539 26.39 -25.53 -26.45
N GLU A 540 25.57 -26.18 -25.64
CA GLU A 540 25.28 -27.61 -25.73
C GLU A 540 24.14 -27.88 -26.72
N SER A 541 23.02 -27.15 -26.58
CA SER A 541 21.85 -27.32 -27.43
C SER A 541 21.01 -26.05 -27.50
N ILE A 542 20.29 -25.89 -28.61
CA ILE A 542 19.24 -24.90 -28.79
C ILE A 542 17.94 -25.64 -29.06
N ARG A 543 16.88 -25.28 -28.36
CA ARG A 543 15.52 -25.80 -28.58
C ARG A 543 14.63 -24.65 -29.02
N HIS A 544 13.90 -24.88 -30.10
CA HIS A 544 12.91 -23.97 -30.66
C HIS A 544 11.55 -24.66 -30.65
N MET A 545 10.58 -24.06 -29.98
CA MET A 545 9.17 -24.46 -30.04
C MET A 545 8.44 -23.45 -30.91
N ILE A 546 7.77 -23.93 -31.96
CA ILE A 546 7.00 -23.12 -32.90
C ILE A 546 5.55 -23.55 -32.81
N SER A 547 4.65 -22.64 -32.51
CA SER A 547 3.20 -22.91 -32.47
C SER A 547 2.49 -22.05 -33.54
N PRO A 548 2.41 -22.54 -34.79
CA PRO A 548 1.64 -21.87 -35.83
C PRO A 548 0.13 -22.03 -35.57
N THR A 549 -0.62 -20.97 -35.87
CA THR A 549 -2.08 -20.93 -35.82
C THR A 549 -2.60 -20.23 -37.07
N ILE A 550 -3.56 -20.86 -37.75
CA ILE A 550 -4.30 -20.26 -38.86
C ILE A 550 -5.76 -20.17 -38.42
N SER A 551 -6.34 -18.99 -38.52
CA SER A 551 -7.73 -18.72 -38.11
C SER A 551 -8.48 -18.01 -39.22
N TYR A 552 -9.58 -18.60 -39.69
CA TYR A 552 -10.55 -17.92 -40.55
C TYR A 552 -11.61 -17.24 -39.68
N ASN A 553 -11.86 -15.96 -39.91
CA ASN A 553 -12.85 -15.16 -39.21
C ASN A 553 -13.87 -14.62 -40.22
N TYR A 554 -15.16 -14.70 -39.87
CA TYR A 554 -16.26 -14.18 -40.67
C TYR A 554 -17.20 -13.33 -39.83
N MET A 555 -17.55 -12.16 -40.34
CA MET A 555 -18.57 -11.26 -39.81
C MET A 555 -19.26 -10.57 -41.00
N PRO A 556 -20.60 -10.66 -41.11
CA PRO A 556 -21.35 -9.98 -42.17
C PRO A 556 -21.24 -8.44 -42.10
N ASP A 557 -21.53 -7.77 -43.22
CA ASP A 557 -21.89 -6.36 -43.23
C ASP A 557 -23.31 -6.17 -42.68
N PHE A 558 -23.44 -5.45 -41.56
CA PHE A 558 -24.72 -5.14 -40.92
C PHE A 558 -25.33 -3.81 -41.40
N SER A 559 -24.76 -3.18 -42.43
CA SER A 559 -25.28 -1.96 -43.03
C SER A 559 -26.28 -2.16 -44.16
N SER A 560 -26.57 -3.40 -44.57
CA SER A 560 -27.60 -3.66 -45.57
C SER A 560 -28.99 -3.26 -45.05
N ASP A 561 -29.85 -2.76 -45.95
CA ASP A 561 -31.16 -2.23 -45.59
C ASP A 561 -32.07 -3.29 -44.93
N SER A 562 -31.83 -4.57 -45.21
CA SER A 562 -32.52 -5.71 -44.59
C SER A 562 -32.35 -5.79 -43.06
N TRP A 563 -31.25 -5.27 -42.51
CA TRP A 563 -31.02 -5.24 -41.07
C TRP A 563 -31.72 -4.05 -40.39
N GLY A 564 -31.98 -2.96 -41.12
CA GLY A 564 -32.64 -1.77 -40.60
C GLY A 564 -31.82 -0.96 -39.57
N TYR A 565 -30.49 -1.15 -39.52
CA TYR A 565 -29.63 -0.44 -38.57
C TYR A 565 -29.03 0.87 -39.10
N TYR A 566 -29.10 1.08 -40.41
CA TYR A 566 -28.51 2.22 -41.10
C TYR A 566 -29.56 3.07 -41.81
N GLY A 567 -29.30 4.37 -41.86
CA GLY A 567 -30.01 5.34 -42.69
C GLY A 567 -29.07 5.96 -43.71
N THR A 568 -29.64 6.70 -44.65
CA THR A 568 -28.87 7.45 -45.66
C THR A 568 -29.38 8.88 -45.73
N TYR A 569 -28.49 9.86 -45.79
CA TYR A 569 -28.84 11.25 -46.12
C TYR A 569 -28.08 11.71 -47.35
N ILE A 570 -28.57 12.73 -48.04
CA ILE A 570 -27.93 13.31 -49.21
C ILE A 570 -27.16 14.55 -48.75
N ASN A 571 -25.84 14.61 -49.00
CA ASN A 571 -25.03 15.77 -48.64
C ASN A 571 -25.17 16.92 -49.65
N GLN A 572 -24.50 18.04 -49.39
CA GLN A 572 -24.46 19.23 -50.26
C GLN A 572 -24.07 18.90 -51.72
N SER A 573 -23.20 17.90 -51.92
CA SER A 573 -22.71 17.48 -53.23
C SER A 573 -23.63 16.46 -53.93
N GLY A 574 -24.81 16.18 -53.38
CA GLY A 574 -25.74 15.18 -53.92
C GLY A 574 -25.32 13.73 -53.64
N GLN A 575 -24.28 13.51 -52.81
CA GLN A 575 -23.80 12.17 -52.48
C GLN A 575 -24.62 11.57 -51.34
N LYS A 576 -24.99 10.30 -51.50
CA LYS A 576 -25.66 9.52 -50.46
C LYS A 576 -24.63 9.06 -49.42
N ILE A 577 -24.77 9.52 -48.18
CA ILE A 577 -23.93 9.13 -47.05
C ILE A 577 -24.73 8.22 -46.12
N LYS A 578 -24.24 6.98 -45.93
CA LYS A 578 -24.77 6.05 -44.93
C LYS A 578 -24.31 6.42 -43.53
N TYR A 579 -25.19 6.27 -42.55
CA TYR A 579 -24.87 6.44 -41.13
C TYR A 579 -25.64 5.42 -40.30
N SER A 580 -25.07 5.05 -39.15
CA SER A 580 -25.75 4.18 -38.19
C SER A 580 -26.78 4.99 -37.40
N TYR A 581 -27.97 4.44 -37.18
CA TYR A 581 -28.94 5.04 -36.25
C TYR A 581 -28.43 5.03 -34.79
N PHE A 582 -27.39 4.24 -34.48
CA PHE A 582 -26.81 4.05 -33.15
C PHE A 582 -25.56 4.91 -32.88
N GLU A 583 -25.16 5.73 -33.86
CA GLU A 583 -23.92 6.50 -33.81
C GLU A 583 -23.90 7.43 -32.58
N GLY A 584 -22.74 7.52 -31.92
CA GLY A 584 -22.56 8.35 -30.72
C GLY A 584 -23.10 7.75 -29.42
N GLY A 585 -23.77 6.58 -29.47
CA GLY A 585 -24.15 5.79 -28.29
C GLY A 585 -22.97 5.09 -27.61
N ILE A 586 -23.15 4.58 -26.39
CA ILE A 586 -22.08 3.89 -25.65
C ILE A 586 -21.81 2.45 -26.10
N LEU A 587 -22.70 1.86 -26.90
CA LEU A 587 -22.62 0.43 -27.27
C LEU A 587 -21.79 0.17 -28.54
N GLY A 588 -21.37 1.25 -29.20
CA GLY A 588 -20.81 1.23 -30.55
C GLY A 588 -21.86 0.95 -31.62
N ASP A 589 -21.44 1.07 -32.87
CA ASP A 589 -22.27 0.79 -34.03
C ASP A 589 -22.14 -0.67 -34.50
N PRO A 590 -23.19 -1.25 -35.10
CA PRO A 590 -23.02 -2.46 -35.90
C PRO A 590 -21.97 -2.22 -37.00
N SER A 591 -21.24 -3.26 -37.44
CA SER A 591 -20.23 -3.07 -38.50
C SER A 591 -20.89 -2.72 -39.83
N ASN A 592 -20.36 -1.73 -40.54
CA ASN A 592 -20.73 -1.42 -41.93
C ASN A 592 -19.79 -2.05 -42.97
N ILE A 593 -18.93 -2.96 -42.54
CA ILE A 593 -17.95 -3.64 -43.39
C ILE A 593 -18.04 -5.13 -43.12
N GLU A 594 -18.04 -5.92 -44.19
CA GLU A 594 -17.89 -7.36 -44.11
C GLU A 594 -16.42 -7.71 -43.77
N ASN A 595 -16.23 -8.59 -42.79
CA ASN A 595 -14.92 -9.16 -42.51
C ASN A 595 -14.94 -10.64 -42.88
N SER A 596 -14.13 -11.00 -43.85
CA SER A 596 -13.88 -12.40 -44.22
C SER A 596 -12.36 -12.53 -44.31
N SER A 597 -11.71 -12.94 -43.23
CA SER A 597 -10.24 -12.87 -43.16
C SER A 597 -9.58 -14.13 -42.64
N VAL A 598 -8.46 -14.51 -43.25
CA VAL A 598 -7.53 -15.50 -42.71
C VAL A 598 -6.43 -14.77 -41.95
N SER A 599 -6.29 -15.09 -40.66
CA SER A 599 -5.20 -14.64 -39.81
C SER A 599 -4.17 -15.75 -39.64
N ILE A 600 -2.90 -15.41 -39.75
CA ILE A 600 -1.77 -16.31 -39.54
C ILE A 600 -0.97 -15.77 -38.35
N SER A 601 -0.76 -16.60 -37.34
CA SER A 601 0.09 -16.27 -36.18
C SER A 601 1.09 -17.38 -35.93
N ILE A 602 2.33 -17.02 -35.64
CA ILE A 602 3.40 -17.94 -35.28
C ILE A 602 3.95 -17.50 -33.94
N ALA A 603 3.71 -18.32 -32.90
CA ALA A 603 4.32 -18.13 -31.60
C ALA A 603 5.62 -18.93 -31.51
N ASN A 604 6.71 -18.27 -31.14
CA ASN A 604 8.05 -18.84 -31.03
C ASN A 604 8.53 -18.78 -29.59
N ASN A 605 9.09 -19.88 -29.09
CA ASN A 605 9.85 -19.93 -27.85
C ASN A 605 11.22 -20.55 -28.15
N LEU A 606 12.28 -19.83 -27.79
CA LEU A 606 13.66 -20.22 -28.11
C LEU A 606 14.49 -20.25 -26.83
N GLU A 607 15.05 -21.41 -26.51
CA GLU A 607 15.88 -21.63 -25.33
C GLU A 607 17.20 -22.30 -25.71
N MET A 608 18.28 -21.93 -25.03
CA MET A 608 19.59 -22.53 -25.17
C MET A 608 20.08 -23.13 -23.86
N LYS A 609 20.86 -24.21 -23.95
CA LYS A 609 21.65 -24.73 -22.84
C LYS A 609 23.13 -24.42 -23.07
N VAL A 610 23.74 -23.79 -22.09
CA VAL A 610 25.16 -23.39 -22.08
C VAL A 610 25.86 -24.16 -20.98
N ARG A 611 27.09 -24.62 -21.20
CA ARG A 611 27.87 -25.30 -20.15
C ARG A 611 28.26 -24.32 -19.05
N ASP A 612 28.01 -24.72 -17.80
CA ASP A 612 28.37 -23.94 -16.62
C ASP A 612 28.92 -24.88 -15.55
N LYS A 613 30.19 -24.67 -15.17
CA LYS A 613 30.88 -25.50 -14.18
C LYS A 613 30.35 -25.29 -12.76
N ASN A 614 29.65 -24.18 -12.52
CA ASN A 614 29.08 -23.84 -11.21
C ASN A 614 27.70 -24.49 -10.98
N GLU A 615 27.06 -25.00 -12.04
CA GLU A 615 25.76 -25.67 -11.96
C GLU A 615 25.93 -27.17 -11.70
N LYS A 616 25.11 -27.74 -10.80
CA LYS A 616 25.13 -29.19 -10.49
C LYS A 616 24.83 -30.07 -11.72
N SER A 617 24.04 -29.55 -12.66
CA SER A 617 23.73 -30.21 -13.93
C SER A 617 24.85 -30.09 -14.98
N GLY A 618 25.90 -29.29 -14.71
CA GLY A 618 26.96 -28.94 -15.67
C GLY A 618 26.51 -28.01 -16.81
N VAL A 619 25.22 -27.63 -16.83
CA VAL A 619 24.61 -26.83 -17.89
C VAL A 619 23.57 -25.85 -17.33
N LYS A 620 23.62 -24.60 -17.77
CA LYS A 620 22.71 -23.52 -17.47
C LYS A 620 21.76 -23.28 -18.65
N LYS A 621 20.46 -23.20 -18.35
CA LYS A 621 19.42 -22.93 -19.35
C LYS A 621 19.16 -21.42 -19.46
N ILE A 622 19.21 -20.88 -20.66
CA ILE A 622 18.97 -19.46 -20.97
C ILE A 622 17.83 -19.38 -21.96
N LYS A 623 16.79 -18.61 -21.65
CA LYS A 623 15.71 -18.32 -22.59
C LYS A 623 16.11 -17.12 -23.45
N ILE A 624 16.15 -17.29 -24.76
CA ILE A 624 16.44 -16.22 -25.72
C ILE A 624 15.15 -15.46 -26.01
N PHE A 625 14.10 -16.18 -26.37
CA PHE A 625 12.74 -15.68 -26.54
C PHE A 625 11.83 -16.48 -25.63
N GLU A 626 11.26 -15.83 -24.62
CA GLU A 626 10.21 -16.46 -23.81
C GLU A 626 8.93 -16.59 -24.62
N ALA A 627 8.61 -15.54 -25.37
CA ALA A 627 7.58 -15.53 -26.40
C ALA A 627 7.99 -14.54 -27.50
N LEU A 628 7.88 -14.96 -28.75
CA LEU A 628 7.94 -14.09 -29.94
C LEU A 628 6.76 -14.47 -30.83
N ASN A 629 5.72 -13.66 -30.82
CA ASN A 629 4.55 -13.80 -31.67
C ASN A 629 4.70 -12.92 -32.91
N ILE A 630 4.59 -13.52 -34.08
CA ILE A 630 4.51 -12.81 -35.36
C ILE A 630 3.14 -13.11 -35.95
N SER A 631 2.39 -12.09 -36.34
CA SER A 631 1.07 -12.24 -36.92
C SER A 631 0.83 -11.30 -38.10
N THR A 632 0.00 -11.76 -39.03
CA THR A 632 -0.53 -10.99 -40.16
C THR A 632 -1.87 -11.60 -40.56
N GLY A 633 -2.59 -10.99 -41.50
CA GLY A 633 -3.83 -11.53 -42.01
C GLY A 633 -4.17 -11.02 -43.40
N TYR A 634 -5.12 -11.68 -44.04
CA TYR A 634 -5.64 -11.31 -45.34
C TYR A 634 -7.16 -11.25 -45.29
N ASN A 635 -7.75 -10.09 -45.59
CA ASN A 635 -9.20 -9.89 -45.66
C ASN A 635 -9.68 -10.00 -47.12
N PHE A 636 -10.42 -11.06 -47.41
CA PHE A 636 -11.02 -11.34 -48.71
C PHE A 636 -12.16 -10.37 -49.06
N ALA A 637 -12.83 -9.80 -48.04
CA ALA A 637 -13.98 -8.91 -48.22
C ALA A 637 -13.59 -7.42 -48.36
N ALA A 638 -12.32 -7.05 -48.14
CA ALA A 638 -11.90 -5.66 -48.28
C ALA A 638 -11.73 -5.26 -49.76
N ASP A 639 -12.20 -4.07 -50.15
CA ASP A 639 -12.06 -3.57 -51.52
C ASP A 639 -10.60 -3.22 -51.89
N SER A 640 -9.81 -2.80 -50.90
CA SER A 640 -8.38 -2.46 -51.04
C SER A 640 -7.65 -2.74 -49.73
N LEU A 641 -6.30 -2.76 -49.77
CA LEU A 641 -5.46 -2.98 -48.58
C LEU A 641 -5.74 -4.32 -47.87
N LYS A 642 -5.97 -5.37 -48.65
CA LYS A 642 -6.39 -6.70 -48.18
C LYS A 642 -5.43 -7.36 -47.18
N TRP A 643 -4.14 -7.06 -47.21
CA TRP A 643 -3.14 -7.63 -46.28
C TRP A 643 -2.95 -6.76 -45.04
N SER A 644 -3.25 -7.31 -43.87
CA SER A 644 -2.99 -6.64 -42.59
C SER A 644 -1.47 -6.45 -42.35
N PRO A 645 -1.07 -5.36 -41.67
CA PRO A 645 0.30 -5.17 -41.22
C PRO A 645 0.87 -6.37 -40.48
N LEU A 646 2.17 -6.61 -40.63
CA LEU A 646 2.88 -7.64 -39.88
C LEU A 646 3.20 -7.11 -38.48
N ILE A 647 2.68 -7.78 -37.46
CA ILE A 647 2.86 -7.41 -36.06
C ILE A 647 3.77 -8.45 -35.42
N ALA A 648 4.90 -8.00 -34.88
CA ALA A 648 5.83 -8.82 -34.12
C ALA A 648 5.92 -8.32 -32.68
N THR A 649 5.53 -9.13 -31.72
CA THR A 649 5.62 -8.82 -30.28
C THR A 649 6.39 -9.91 -29.57
N GLY A 650 7.26 -9.55 -28.63
CA GLY A 650 7.96 -10.56 -27.87
C GLY A 650 8.48 -10.08 -26.52
N SER A 651 8.89 -11.06 -25.74
CA SER A 651 9.52 -10.87 -24.45
C SER A 651 10.71 -11.82 -24.28
N SER A 652 11.73 -11.33 -23.59
CA SER A 652 12.96 -12.05 -23.29
C SER A 652 13.36 -11.79 -21.84
N SER A 653 13.90 -12.80 -21.17
CA SER A 653 14.44 -12.69 -19.83
C SER A 653 15.86 -13.22 -19.79
N VAL A 654 16.82 -12.36 -19.43
CA VAL A 654 18.25 -12.66 -19.40
C VAL A 654 18.77 -12.43 -17.97
N PHE A 655 19.94 -13.01 -17.65
CA PHE A 655 20.56 -12.91 -16.33
C PHE A 655 19.64 -13.39 -15.20
N ASN A 656 19.09 -14.60 -15.32
CA ASN A 656 18.17 -15.18 -14.34
C ASN A 656 16.93 -14.29 -14.06
N SER A 657 16.33 -13.75 -15.13
CA SER A 657 15.17 -12.84 -15.09
C SER A 657 15.42 -11.46 -14.46
N LYS A 658 16.69 -11.08 -14.27
CA LYS A 658 17.06 -9.75 -13.76
C LYS A 658 16.97 -8.67 -14.83
N LEU A 659 17.22 -9.01 -16.10
CA LEU A 659 16.90 -8.17 -17.25
C LEU A 659 15.69 -8.73 -17.97
N LYS A 660 14.60 -7.98 -17.98
CA LYS A 660 13.40 -8.29 -18.77
C LYS A 660 13.30 -7.29 -19.92
N ILE A 661 13.10 -7.81 -21.12
CA ILE A 661 13.01 -7.05 -22.36
C ILE A 661 11.65 -7.37 -22.96
N ASN A 662 10.84 -6.35 -23.23
CA ASN A 662 9.63 -6.45 -24.03
C ASN A 662 9.83 -5.62 -25.30
N TYR A 663 9.40 -6.12 -26.43
CA TYR A 663 9.49 -5.40 -27.69
C TYR A 663 8.27 -5.67 -28.56
N GLY A 664 7.91 -4.68 -29.36
CA GLY A 664 6.77 -4.70 -30.27
C GLY A 664 7.14 -3.94 -31.52
N MET A 665 6.75 -4.46 -32.68
CA MET A 665 7.01 -3.86 -33.97
C MET A 665 5.82 -4.08 -34.89
N LYS A 666 5.40 -3.02 -35.57
CA LYS A 666 4.38 -3.06 -36.62
C LYS A 666 5.03 -2.69 -37.94
N ILE A 667 4.90 -3.56 -38.93
CA ILE A 667 5.44 -3.37 -40.27
C ILE A 667 4.28 -3.27 -41.26
N ASN A 668 4.20 -2.14 -41.96
CA ASN A 668 3.18 -1.91 -42.96
C ASN A 668 3.67 -2.35 -44.33
N PRO A 669 2.96 -3.27 -45.01
CA PRO A 669 3.39 -3.76 -46.31
C PRO A 669 3.11 -2.75 -47.43
N TYR A 670 2.20 -1.79 -47.22
CA TYR A 670 1.74 -0.84 -48.23
C TYR A 670 2.59 0.43 -48.32
N LYS A 671 2.60 1.06 -49.49
CA LYS A 671 3.21 2.37 -49.72
C LYS A 671 2.33 3.47 -49.10
N ILE A 672 2.96 4.41 -48.40
CA ILE A 672 2.31 5.62 -47.88
C ILE A 672 2.67 6.80 -48.79
N VAL A 673 1.66 7.56 -49.23
CA VAL A 673 1.81 8.74 -50.08
C VAL A 673 1.29 9.96 -49.34
N PHE A 674 1.92 11.12 -49.56
CA PHE A 674 1.51 12.39 -49.01
C PHE A 674 1.11 13.33 -50.15
N ASP A 675 -0.15 13.77 -50.15
CA ASP A 675 -0.74 14.51 -51.27
C ASP A 675 -0.16 15.92 -51.46
N ASN A 676 0.30 16.59 -50.39
CA ASN A 676 0.83 17.94 -50.47
C ASN A 676 2.08 18.14 -49.57
N PRO A 677 3.23 18.58 -50.12
CA PRO A 677 4.45 18.88 -49.36
C PRO A 677 4.29 19.99 -48.30
N THR A 678 3.41 20.97 -48.48
CA THR A 678 3.39 22.19 -47.63
C THR A 678 2.31 22.22 -46.57
N ASN A 679 1.16 21.55 -46.75
CA ASN A 679 0.01 21.69 -45.84
C ASN A 679 -0.54 20.39 -45.23
N ASN A 680 -0.10 19.20 -45.67
CA ASN A 680 -0.64 17.95 -45.12
C ASN A 680 0.49 17.04 -44.60
N ASN A 681 0.59 16.93 -43.28
CA ASN A 681 1.55 16.05 -42.59
C ASN A 681 1.03 14.63 -42.41
N PHE A 682 -0.21 14.35 -42.84
CA PHE A 682 -0.82 13.03 -42.81
C PHE A 682 -0.81 12.43 -44.22
N GLY A 683 -0.22 11.24 -44.34
CA GLY A 683 -0.21 10.43 -45.54
C GLY A 683 -1.28 9.36 -45.50
N HIS A 684 -1.67 8.86 -46.66
CA HIS A 684 -2.60 7.75 -46.79
C HIS A 684 -1.91 6.55 -47.45
N MET A 685 -2.40 5.35 -47.15
CA MET A 685 -1.92 4.12 -47.79
C MET A 685 -2.53 4.00 -49.19
N VAL A 686 -1.70 3.61 -50.15
CA VAL A 686 -2.16 3.19 -51.47
C VAL A 686 -2.10 1.67 -51.56
N ASP A 687 -3.03 1.05 -52.30
CA ASP A 687 -3.10 -0.41 -52.48
C ASP A 687 -2.02 -0.93 -53.43
N LYS A 688 -0.77 -0.65 -53.05
CA LYS A 688 0.46 -1.05 -53.71
C LYS A 688 1.48 -1.34 -52.62
N PHE A 689 2.08 -2.53 -52.67
CA PHE A 689 3.14 -2.86 -51.74
C PHE A 689 4.29 -1.86 -51.84
N GLY A 690 4.76 -1.43 -50.67
CA GLY A 690 5.93 -0.59 -50.49
C GLY A 690 7.12 -1.40 -50.00
N TYR A 691 8.00 -0.74 -49.26
CA TYR A 691 9.24 -1.33 -48.74
C TYR A 691 9.09 -1.94 -47.33
N PHE A 692 7.88 -2.35 -46.94
CA PHE A 692 7.62 -2.90 -45.60
C PHE A 692 8.08 -1.93 -44.50
N THR A 693 7.48 -0.74 -44.47
CA THR A 693 7.93 0.33 -43.57
C THR A 693 7.57 0.00 -42.12
N ILE A 694 8.48 0.28 -41.19
CA ILE A 694 8.20 0.16 -39.76
C ILE A 694 7.26 1.30 -39.37
N ALA A 695 6.01 0.95 -39.10
CA ALA A 695 4.95 1.87 -38.69
C ALA A 695 5.14 2.31 -37.24
N SER A 696 5.50 1.34 -36.38
CA SER A 696 5.86 1.61 -35.00
C SER A 696 6.81 0.55 -34.45
N TYR A 697 7.60 0.97 -33.47
CA TYR A 697 8.48 0.11 -32.68
C TYR A 697 8.46 0.56 -31.22
N THR A 698 8.24 -0.37 -30.31
CA THR A 698 8.22 -0.15 -28.87
C THR A 698 9.20 -1.11 -28.21
N MET A 699 9.98 -0.64 -27.25
CA MET A 699 10.90 -1.45 -26.45
C MET A 699 10.84 -1.03 -24.99
N GLY A 700 10.57 -1.98 -24.10
CA GLY A 700 10.63 -1.81 -22.66
C GLY A 700 11.74 -2.68 -22.08
N LEU A 701 12.71 -2.08 -21.38
CA LEU A 701 13.74 -2.79 -20.63
C LEU A 701 13.51 -2.58 -19.14
N ASN A 702 13.57 -3.63 -18.34
CA ASN A 702 13.59 -3.55 -16.88
C ASN A 702 14.78 -4.36 -16.35
N PHE A 703 15.77 -3.66 -15.80
CA PHE A 703 16.96 -4.28 -15.24
C PHE A 703 17.00 -4.08 -13.71
N SER A 704 16.88 -5.17 -12.96
CA SER A 704 17.09 -5.19 -11.51
C SER A 704 18.54 -5.62 -11.22
N LEU A 705 19.37 -4.66 -10.81
CA LEU A 705 20.75 -4.89 -10.39
C LEU A 705 20.83 -5.00 -8.86
N ASP A 706 21.62 -5.96 -8.38
CA ASP A 706 21.95 -6.18 -6.97
C ASP A 706 23.22 -7.05 -6.87
N PRO A 707 23.89 -7.14 -5.71
CA PRO A 707 25.14 -7.88 -5.55
C PRO A 707 25.12 -9.33 -6.06
N SER A 708 23.97 -10.01 -6.02
CA SER A 708 23.88 -11.42 -6.43
C SER A 708 24.17 -11.64 -7.92
N LEU A 709 23.98 -10.62 -8.76
CA LEU A 709 24.32 -10.67 -10.18
C LEU A 709 25.82 -10.76 -10.46
N PHE A 710 26.63 -10.21 -9.56
CA PHE A 710 28.09 -10.21 -9.67
C PHE A 710 28.73 -11.39 -8.93
N GLY A 711 27.90 -12.34 -8.45
CA GLY A 711 28.37 -13.44 -7.61
C GLY A 711 28.82 -13.00 -6.22
N ILE A 712 28.60 -11.73 -5.85
CA ILE A 712 28.89 -11.21 -4.52
C ILE A 712 27.83 -11.74 -3.57
N LYS A 713 28.23 -12.71 -2.73
CA LYS A 713 27.43 -13.22 -1.64
C LYS A 713 27.82 -12.50 -0.36
N GLU A 714 26.99 -12.66 0.66
CA GLU A 714 27.38 -12.29 2.02
C GLU A 714 28.58 -13.17 2.41
N ASP A 715 29.77 -12.57 2.36
CA ASP A 715 31.03 -13.24 2.69
C ASP A 715 30.98 -13.69 4.15
N ASN A 716 31.44 -14.91 4.44
CA ASN A 716 31.65 -15.31 5.81
C ASN A 716 32.95 -14.68 6.33
N TYR A 717 32.86 -13.41 6.72
CA TYR A 717 34.00 -12.60 7.17
C TYR A 717 34.80 -13.26 8.29
N SER A 718 34.17 -14.12 9.10
CA SER A 718 34.83 -14.90 10.16
C SER A 718 35.92 -15.85 9.68
N LYS A 719 35.87 -16.27 8.41
CA LYS A 719 36.89 -17.16 7.82
C LYS A 719 37.98 -16.41 7.07
N LYS A 720 37.75 -15.13 6.77
CA LYS A 720 38.62 -14.31 5.90
C LYS A 720 39.52 -13.38 6.69
N TYR A 721 39.04 -12.93 7.86
CA TYR A 721 39.70 -11.94 8.69
C TYR A 721 39.89 -12.49 10.10
N ASN A 722 41.13 -12.39 10.59
CA ASN A 722 41.51 -12.93 11.90
C ASN A 722 41.25 -11.94 13.04
N LYS A 723 41.21 -10.64 12.73
CA LYS A 723 40.92 -9.60 13.73
C LYS A 723 39.41 -9.45 13.86
N GLN A 724 38.92 -9.65 15.07
CA GLN A 724 37.54 -9.39 15.42
C GLN A 724 37.49 -8.24 16.41
N GLY A 725 36.59 -7.31 16.18
CA GLY A 725 36.31 -6.20 17.09
C GLY A 725 34.81 -6.04 17.28
N GLN A 726 34.46 -5.10 18.16
CA GLN A 726 33.08 -4.81 18.47
C GLN A 726 32.83 -3.31 18.31
N ILE A 727 31.88 -2.94 17.46
CA ILE A 727 31.42 -1.55 17.32
C ILE A 727 29.96 -1.54 17.75
N ARG A 728 29.60 -0.69 18.72
CA ARG A 728 28.23 -0.62 19.26
C ARG A 728 27.68 -2.00 19.66
N TYR A 729 28.52 -2.80 20.32
CA TYR A 729 28.18 -4.15 20.77
C TYR A 729 27.87 -5.19 19.67
N GLU A 730 28.07 -4.84 18.40
CA GLU A 730 27.98 -5.76 17.27
C GLU A 730 29.37 -6.23 16.85
N LYS A 731 29.47 -7.50 16.48
CA LYS A 731 30.74 -8.12 16.07
C LYS A 731 31.04 -7.74 14.63
N TYR A 732 32.20 -7.12 14.41
CA TYR A 732 32.74 -6.84 13.09
C TYR A 732 34.09 -7.54 12.93
N TYR A 733 34.42 -7.85 11.69
CA TYR A 733 35.70 -8.41 11.31
C TYR A 733 36.54 -7.33 10.65
N PHE A 734 37.83 -7.30 10.96
CA PHE A 734 38.74 -6.24 10.54
C PHE A 734 39.88 -6.81 9.72
N ASP A 735 40.29 -6.08 8.68
CA ASP A 735 41.51 -6.40 7.96
C ASP A 735 42.77 -5.92 8.69
N ASP A 736 43.93 -6.14 8.06
CA ASP A 736 45.22 -5.76 8.63
C ASP A 736 45.38 -4.24 8.77
N GLU A 737 44.67 -3.46 7.94
CA GLU A 737 44.59 -1.99 7.97
C GLU A 737 43.56 -1.45 8.99
N ASN A 738 42.86 -2.35 9.69
CA ASN A 738 41.81 -2.06 10.67
C ASN A 738 40.52 -1.44 10.09
N TYR A 739 40.18 -1.74 8.85
CA TYR A 739 38.85 -1.45 8.31
C TYR A 739 37.86 -2.56 8.67
N ALA A 740 36.68 -2.16 9.14
CA ALA A 740 35.58 -3.08 9.44
C ALA A 740 34.90 -3.56 8.14
N HIS A 741 34.77 -4.87 7.99
CA HIS A 741 34.09 -5.50 6.86
C HIS A 741 32.65 -5.87 7.25
N PHE A 742 31.71 -5.45 6.41
CA PHE A 742 30.29 -5.76 6.52
C PHE A 742 29.66 -5.78 5.12
N TYR A 743 28.55 -6.51 5.00
CA TYR A 743 27.83 -6.59 3.74
C TYR A 743 27.10 -5.27 3.46
N ILE A 744 27.31 -4.71 2.26
CA ILE A 744 26.65 -3.49 1.80
C ILE A 744 25.55 -3.90 0.83
N PRO A 745 24.29 -4.09 1.29
CA PRO A 745 23.20 -4.39 0.40
C PRO A 745 22.87 -3.16 -0.45
N TRP A 746 22.75 -3.36 -1.75
CA TRP A 746 22.26 -2.35 -2.66
C TRP A 746 21.34 -2.99 -3.70
N LYS A 747 20.40 -2.19 -4.21
CA LYS A 747 19.51 -2.56 -5.29
C LYS A 747 19.33 -1.35 -6.21
N LEU A 748 19.49 -1.55 -7.51
CA LEU A 748 19.27 -0.53 -8.53
C LEU A 748 18.33 -1.09 -9.60
N ASN A 749 17.20 -0.44 -9.83
CA ASN A 749 16.27 -0.79 -10.90
C ASN A 749 16.33 0.27 -11.97
N ILE A 750 16.57 -0.15 -13.22
CA ILE A 750 16.62 0.72 -14.41
C ILE A 750 15.52 0.26 -15.37
N GLY A 751 14.57 1.14 -15.65
CA GLY A 751 13.47 0.92 -16.58
C GLY A 751 13.59 1.83 -17.80
N LEU A 752 13.91 1.30 -18.98
CA LEU A 752 13.88 2.07 -20.24
C LEU A 752 12.55 1.82 -20.95
N ASN A 753 11.85 2.87 -21.35
CA ASN A 753 10.71 2.79 -22.26
C ASN A 753 11.01 3.61 -23.51
N TYR A 754 11.13 2.92 -24.64
CA TYR A 754 11.31 3.51 -25.96
C TYR A 754 10.06 3.24 -26.80
N SER A 755 9.55 4.27 -27.47
CA SER A 755 8.47 4.17 -28.44
C SER A 755 8.77 5.08 -29.61
N HIS A 756 8.62 4.56 -30.82
CA HIS A 756 8.76 5.30 -32.06
C HIS A 756 7.57 4.98 -32.96
N THR A 757 6.90 6.00 -33.48
CA THR A 757 5.74 5.84 -34.39
C THR A 757 5.88 6.79 -35.58
N LYS A 758 5.76 6.25 -36.79
CA LYS A 758 5.89 6.97 -38.07
C LYS A 758 4.99 6.35 -39.13
N GLU A 759 3.75 6.05 -38.75
CA GLU A 759 2.81 5.36 -39.65
C GLU A 759 2.22 6.31 -40.70
N TYR A 760 1.24 7.13 -40.32
CA TYR A 760 0.60 8.08 -41.24
C TYR A 760 1.24 9.47 -41.18
N ASN A 761 2.03 9.74 -40.14
CA ASN A 761 2.67 11.03 -39.96
C ASN A 761 3.93 11.13 -40.81
N ARG A 762 4.11 12.28 -41.46
CA ARG A 762 5.33 12.62 -42.18
C ARG A 762 6.56 12.63 -41.25
N PHE A 763 6.34 13.12 -40.03
CA PHE A 763 7.34 13.14 -38.97
C PHE A 763 7.08 12.04 -37.96
N SER A 764 8.14 11.44 -37.44
CA SER A 764 8.03 10.44 -36.39
C SER A 764 7.81 11.09 -35.04
N THR A 765 6.99 10.45 -34.20
CA THR A 765 6.94 10.72 -32.77
C THR A 765 7.80 9.69 -32.06
N THR A 766 8.83 10.15 -31.35
CA THR A 766 9.69 9.30 -30.52
C THR A 766 9.52 9.72 -29.06
N SER A 767 9.48 8.74 -28.16
CA SER A 767 9.56 8.96 -26.72
C SER A 767 10.53 7.95 -26.14
N ALA A 768 11.49 8.42 -25.34
CA ALA A 768 12.52 7.58 -24.76
C ALA A 768 12.77 8.01 -23.31
N THR A 769 12.29 7.23 -22.34
CA THR A 769 12.38 7.57 -20.91
C THR A 769 13.11 6.49 -20.13
N VAL A 770 14.05 6.91 -19.28
CA VAL A 770 14.79 6.04 -18.36
C VAL A 770 14.34 6.34 -16.94
N ASN A 771 13.78 5.36 -16.26
CA ASN A 771 13.39 5.42 -14.86
C ASN A 771 14.43 4.69 -14.02
N ILE A 772 14.96 5.37 -13.01
CA ILE A 772 16.01 4.84 -12.13
C ILE A 772 15.46 4.85 -10.71
N THR A 773 15.53 3.72 -10.01
CA THR A 773 15.18 3.62 -8.59
C THR A 773 16.22 2.79 -7.86
N GLY A 774 16.88 3.39 -6.87
CA GLY A 774 17.98 2.80 -6.13
C GLY A 774 17.75 2.81 -4.63
N GLU A 775 18.34 1.82 -3.96
CA GLU A 775 18.51 1.78 -2.51
C GLU A 775 19.91 1.23 -2.19
N VAL A 776 20.60 1.83 -1.22
CA VAL A 776 21.89 1.35 -0.70
C VAL A 776 21.93 1.55 0.81
N SER A 777 22.46 0.55 1.52
CA SER A 777 22.78 0.67 2.95
C SER A 777 24.30 0.70 3.12
N PRO A 778 24.95 1.87 2.99
CA PRO A 778 26.41 1.99 3.00
C PRO A 778 27.04 1.60 4.33
N SER A 779 26.24 1.51 5.40
CA SER A 779 26.57 0.83 6.64
C SER A 779 25.29 0.28 7.29
N PRO A 780 25.37 -0.61 8.31
CA PRO A 780 24.20 -1.26 8.91
C PRO A 780 23.12 -0.32 9.46
N TYR A 781 23.48 0.93 9.75
CA TYR A 781 22.59 1.93 10.34
C TYR A 781 22.17 3.03 9.36
N TRP A 782 22.62 2.97 8.11
CA TRP A 782 22.25 3.92 7.07
C TRP A 782 21.41 3.24 6.01
N LYS A 783 20.39 3.94 5.54
CA LYS A 783 19.64 3.58 4.34
C LYS A 783 19.44 4.82 3.49
N ILE A 784 19.92 4.75 2.26
CA ILE A 784 19.77 5.80 1.26
C ILE A 784 18.90 5.24 0.14
N THR A 785 17.87 5.98 -0.23
CA THR A 785 16.94 5.65 -1.30
C THR A 785 16.93 6.78 -2.31
N GLY A 786 16.72 6.46 -3.58
CA GLY A 786 16.65 7.46 -4.63
C GLY A 786 15.76 7.02 -5.79
N SER A 787 15.06 7.95 -6.41
CA SER A 787 14.33 7.71 -7.65
C SER A 787 14.44 8.92 -8.56
N THR A 788 14.65 8.70 -9.85
CA THR A 788 14.64 9.77 -10.87
C THR A 788 14.15 9.21 -12.20
N ASN A 789 13.69 10.09 -13.08
CA ASN A 789 13.44 9.76 -14.48
C ASN A 789 14.26 10.70 -15.38
N TYR A 790 14.72 10.21 -16.52
CA TYR A 790 15.45 10.96 -17.51
C TYR A 790 14.75 10.82 -18.86
N ASP A 791 14.37 11.94 -19.47
CA ASP A 791 13.82 11.97 -20.81
C ASP A 791 14.97 12.15 -21.81
N MET A 792 15.17 11.17 -22.69
CA MET A 792 16.28 11.17 -23.64
C MET A 792 16.02 12.06 -24.86
N GLU A 793 14.75 12.41 -25.13
CA GLU A 793 14.39 13.31 -26.22
C GLU A 793 14.63 14.77 -25.81
N SER A 794 14.14 15.17 -24.62
CA SER A 794 14.42 16.51 -24.08
C SER A 794 15.82 16.64 -23.46
N ARG A 795 16.47 15.51 -23.14
CA ARG A 795 17.77 15.41 -22.47
C ARG A 795 17.77 15.95 -21.03
N GLU A 796 16.62 15.92 -20.37
CA GLU A 796 16.43 16.48 -19.04
C GLU A 796 16.10 15.40 -18.00
N PHE A 797 16.56 15.64 -16.77
CA PHE A 797 16.06 14.89 -15.61
C PHE A 797 14.68 15.42 -15.22
N GLY A 798 13.74 14.51 -15.03
CA GLY A 798 12.44 14.79 -14.44
C GLY A 798 12.49 14.79 -12.91
N TYR A 799 11.48 14.19 -12.30
CA TYR A 799 11.25 14.25 -10.86
C TYR A 799 12.26 13.38 -10.09
N THR A 800 13.19 14.01 -9.37
CA THR A 800 14.22 13.33 -8.57
C THR A 800 13.90 13.42 -7.10
N ARG A 801 13.96 12.29 -6.40
CA ARG A 801 13.76 12.18 -4.96
C ARG A 801 14.89 11.40 -4.34
N LEU A 802 15.34 11.85 -3.18
CA LEU A 802 16.35 11.23 -2.35
C LEU A 802 15.80 11.11 -0.93
N GLY A 803 16.01 9.96 -0.29
CA GLY A 803 15.62 9.71 1.09
C GLY A 803 16.80 9.14 1.84
N PHE A 804 17.15 9.75 2.96
CA PHE A 804 18.25 9.36 3.82
C PHE A 804 17.67 9.00 5.18
N MET A 805 18.04 7.85 5.70
CA MET A 805 17.61 7.39 7.01
C MET A 805 18.82 6.87 7.79
N ARG A 806 18.91 7.28 9.05
CA ARG A 806 19.95 6.84 9.98
C ARG A 806 19.35 6.37 11.30
N ASP A 807 19.69 5.15 11.71
CA ASP A 807 19.42 4.64 13.04
C ASP A 807 20.56 5.07 13.99
N LEU A 808 20.21 5.81 15.05
CA LEU A 808 21.11 6.30 16.09
C LEU A 808 20.94 5.53 17.41
N ARG A 809 20.48 4.27 17.38
CA ARG A 809 20.18 3.43 18.55
C ARG A 809 18.88 3.86 19.23
N SER A 810 18.92 4.96 19.97
CA SER A 810 17.75 5.51 20.68
C SER A 810 16.92 6.47 19.83
N PHE A 811 17.51 7.04 18.78
CA PHE A 811 16.87 7.99 17.87
C PHE A 811 16.87 7.49 16.43
N ASN A 812 15.89 7.92 15.65
CA ASN A 812 15.89 7.77 14.20
C ASN A 812 15.93 9.14 13.55
N ILE A 813 16.83 9.29 12.57
CA ILE A 813 16.89 10.45 11.69
C ILE A 813 16.35 10.05 10.32
N SER A 814 15.52 10.91 9.72
CA SER A 814 15.22 10.85 8.30
C SER A 814 15.34 12.23 7.66
N PHE A 815 15.89 12.28 6.47
CA PHE A 815 15.94 13.47 5.63
C PHE A 815 15.46 13.08 4.23
N ASN A 816 14.35 13.64 3.75
CA ASN A 816 13.92 13.44 2.37
C ASN A 816 14.05 14.74 1.59
N TRP A 817 14.39 14.63 0.31
CA TRP A 817 14.75 15.75 -0.53
C TRP A 817 14.34 15.52 -1.97
N VAL A 818 13.72 16.53 -2.56
CA VAL A 818 13.38 16.64 -3.99
C VAL A 818 14.26 17.73 -4.59
N PRO A 819 15.47 17.39 -5.07
CA PRO A 819 16.40 18.35 -5.66
C PRO A 819 16.00 18.83 -7.07
N ILE A 820 15.33 17.97 -7.84
CA ILE A 820 14.97 18.23 -9.24
C ILE A 820 13.48 17.94 -9.40
N SER A 821 12.76 18.93 -9.92
CA SER A 821 11.35 18.83 -10.24
C SER A 821 11.03 19.79 -11.38
N SER A 822 10.72 19.27 -12.56
CA SER A 822 10.19 20.07 -13.66
C SER A 822 8.75 20.47 -13.32
N GLY A 823 8.46 21.77 -13.23
CA GLY A 823 7.13 22.30 -12.93
C GLY A 823 6.68 22.25 -11.46
N TYR A 824 7.54 21.83 -10.52
CA TYR A 824 7.23 21.86 -9.08
C TYR A 824 8.38 22.46 -8.27
N ASN A 825 8.07 22.89 -7.04
CA ASN A 825 9.06 23.49 -6.15
C ASN A 825 9.89 22.42 -5.43
N LYS A 826 11.21 22.65 -5.36
CA LYS A 826 12.20 21.80 -4.66
C LYS A 826 11.89 21.76 -3.17
N THR A 827 11.67 20.58 -2.61
CA THR A 827 11.29 20.42 -1.19
C THR A 827 12.21 19.49 -0.42
N TRP A 828 12.37 19.70 0.88
CA TRP A 828 13.01 18.79 1.80
C TRP A 828 12.30 18.78 3.16
N ASP A 829 12.38 17.65 3.84
CA ASP A 829 12.03 17.51 5.25
C ASP A 829 13.14 16.78 6.01
N PHE A 830 13.29 17.16 7.27
CA PHE A 830 14.18 16.58 8.25
C PHE A 830 13.35 16.19 9.48
N TYR A 831 13.56 14.98 9.96
CA TYR A 831 12.93 14.45 11.16
C TYR A 831 14.00 13.79 12.02
N ILE A 832 13.94 14.06 13.33
CA ILE A 832 14.63 13.29 14.36
C ILE A 832 13.67 13.02 15.51
N GLY A 833 13.61 11.79 16.00
CA GLY A 833 12.77 11.45 17.15
C GLY A 833 13.15 10.14 17.81
N ILE A 834 12.65 9.92 19.02
CA ILE A 834 12.90 8.69 19.79
C ILE A 834 12.29 7.48 19.05
N LYS A 835 13.02 6.37 19.03
CA LYS A 835 12.63 5.13 18.34
C LYS A 835 11.49 4.39 19.03
N ALA A 836 11.47 4.38 20.37
CA ALA A 836 10.46 3.68 21.16
C ALA A 836 9.06 4.28 20.98
N ASN A 837 8.06 3.41 20.82
CA ASN A 837 6.69 3.84 20.50
C ASN A 837 6.09 4.70 21.60
N LEU A 838 6.42 4.41 22.87
CA LEU A 838 5.93 5.14 24.04
C LEU A 838 6.29 6.64 24.01
N LEU A 839 7.43 7.02 23.41
CA LEU A 839 7.92 8.41 23.40
C LEU A 839 8.03 9.03 21.99
N LYS A 840 7.84 8.23 20.95
CA LYS A 840 8.03 8.65 19.54
C LYS A 840 7.23 9.90 19.16
N ASP A 841 5.99 10.00 19.62
CA ASP A 841 5.13 11.14 19.32
C ASP A 841 5.34 12.33 20.27
N ALA A 842 5.94 12.08 21.45
CA ALA A 842 6.14 13.10 22.49
C ALA A 842 7.47 13.86 22.32
N ILE A 843 8.51 13.20 21.81
CA ILE A 843 9.86 13.76 21.72
C ILE A 843 10.38 13.57 20.29
N LYS A 844 10.17 14.61 19.50
CA LYS A 844 10.60 14.70 18.11
C LYS A 844 10.88 16.14 17.70
N TYR A 845 11.69 16.29 16.67
CA TYR A 845 11.92 17.55 15.97
C TYR A 845 11.70 17.33 14.48
N GLU A 846 10.88 18.18 13.88
CA GLU A 846 10.57 18.18 12.46
C GLU A 846 10.94 19.55 11.90
N ALA A 847 11.76 19.58 10.86
CA ALA A 847 12.05 20.78 10.08
C ALA A 847 11.78 20.48 8.62
N ARG A 848 11.30 21.45 7.85
CA ARG A 848 11.05 21.28 6.42
C ARG A 848 11.07 22.64 5.75
N ASN A 849 11.39 22.70 4.47
CA ASN A 849 11.14 23.91 3.71
C ASN A 849 9.68 23.96 3.25
N PHE A 850 9.17 25.16 3.06
CA PHE A 850 7.85 25.38 2.47
C PHE A 850 8.03 25.96 1.09
N ASN A 851 7.22 25.46 0.16
CA ASN A 851 7.29 25.80 -1.24
C ASN A 851 6.55 27.13 -1.49
N ASP A 852 7.08 28.21 -0.93
CA ASP A 852 6.44 29.52 -0.85
C ASP A 852 6.90 30.51 -1.94
N ASN A 853 7.76 30.08 -2.86
CA ASN A 853 8.18 30.92 -3.98
C ASN A 853 7.17 30.82 -5.14
N THR A 854 6.34 31.84 -5.26
CA THR A 854 5.84 32.33 -6.56
C THR A 854 6.97 33.10 -7.23
N ASN A 855 7.52 32.57 -8.32
CA ASN A 855 8.40 33.22 -9.31
C ASN A 855 9.58 34.07 -8.79
N PHE A 856 10.81 33.59 -9.04
CA PHE A 856 11.93 34.49 -9.36
C PHE A 856 12.28 34.33 -10.83
#